data_AF-A0A562J7U7-F1
#
_entry.id   AF-A0A562J7U7-F1
#
_cell.length_a   1.000
_cell.length_b   1.000
_cell.length_c   1.000
_cell.angle_alpha   90.00
_cell.angle_beta   90.00
_cell.angle_gamma   90.00
#
_symmetry.space_group_name_H-M   'P 1'
#
loop_
_entity.id
_entity.type
_entity.pdbx_description
1 polymer ?
#
loop_
_entity_poly.entity_id
_entity_poly.type
_entity_poly.pdbx_seq_one_letter_code
_entity_poly.pdbx_strand_id
1 'polypeptide(L)'
;MQSIKSFSITLRVLIVFSIILSLFPYQSDTARAAGTVVSGTITENTVWKKANSPYTMSGIITINSGVTLTIEPGVEVIAGQGIWFDVKGKLNAIGTPEDRIILKDAYVNGWDFVNRSIHLEYTDLYHESFNGGFLVTSSRQDVTLRHNRFKNGLVLINTPINTTDVEYNLFTNGAKLDIGNGKGLVSVRHNTFLNEGFSSEDVVITSREPDGGLPNVEINQNNFFGSNKIKVRLDGYNRIVFNGLDNYWGTTDSDKINGSIVDVHDNINFRDRLNVEAIAYKPYNNGYPLGGFSAPKISEVGDADMAVSGLTDADSAVKIYRGEQLIREGMSADNGQFNIPIPSQSAGTLLWVSVTDGFGRQSKGTATVKDTTSPEVPIVDDVSDLSEKITGKAEPGSSVVVNKGSEQIGTAAARSDGLFEIAIQKQAAGTVLTVYSSDQAGNYSPSVSLTVKDKTPPQMPVLASSNITDQTISVSGAGEIGSVVLIKNGTNTIGSGIVSKEGIFTVGFDPQPAGSILTILAKDTAGNMSDSVTVTVRDVTPPVIKYVSPVTDQNNMIYGFVEAGSIVTINLGETILAEVLTGSDGVFLVQDINPLAAGTILTISAKDSAGNLSDAVTVTVGKEAVSSFPDLSSSHRFYHEISYLLGREIITGFPDGTFRSNQTVTRAQAAIMIGKALKFDGTPRNTIFKDVGASSKASGYIAAATEEGIITGYPDGTFRPDAPVTRGQMAIFLAKAFKLTEEASVTFNDVSTGSKSYDSIKKILADRITTGYPDGTFRPDQSLIRADFSAFMARALAEEFKVK
;
A
#
# COMPACT_ATOMS: atom_id res chain seq x y z
N MET A 1 -41.85 47.35 9.80
CA MET A 1 -41.51 48.38 8.79
C MET A 1 -41.80 47.77 7.42
N GLN A 2 -42.67 48.45 6.66
CA GLN A 2 -43.07 48.30 5.25
C GLN A 2 -42.24 47.32 4.39
N SER A 3 -42.83 46.42 3.61
CA SER A 3 -43.36 46.76 2.28
C SER A 3 -44.24 45.66 1.68
N ILE A 4 -45.40 46.09 1.20
CA ILE A 4 -46.39 45.40 0.36
C ILE A 4 -45.81 45.14 -1.04
N LYS A 5 -46.11 43.99 -1.65
CA LYS A 5 -46.35 43.86 -3.10
C LYS A 5 -47.25 42.65 -3.39
N SER A 6 -48.46 42.94 -3.84
CA SER A 6 -49.47 42.01 -4.34
C SER A 6 -49.08 41.45 -5.70
N PHE A 7 -49.40 40.19 -5.96
CA PHE A 7 -49.53 39.67 -7.31
C PHE A 7 -50.93 39.09 -7.51
N SER A 8 -51.65 39.75 -8.42
CA SER A 8 -52.98 39.45 -8.94
C SER A 8 -52.81 38.43 -10.07
N ILE A 9 -53.60 37.34 -10.05
CA ILE A 9 -53.88 36.55 -11.25
C ILE A 9 -55.39 36.51 -11.44
N THR A 10 -55.77 37.04 -12.60
CA THR A 10 -57.09 37.33 -13.11
C THR A 10 -57.82 36.04 -13.53
N LEU A 11 -58.96 35.75 -12.90
CA LEU A 11 -59.93 34.76 -13.38
C LEU A 11 -61.09 35.49 -14.06
N ARG A 12 -61.15 35.43 -15.40
CA ARG A 12 -62.28 35.76 -16.28
C ARG A 12 -62.06 34.90 -17.54
N VAL A 13 -63.00 34.20 -18.18
CA VAL A 13 -64.42 34.43 -18.53
C VAL A 13 -64.96 32.98 -18.83
N LEU A 14 -66.22 32.56 -18.72
CA LEU A 14 -67.43 33.12 -19.35
C LEU A 14 -68.70 32.41 -18.81
N ILE A 15 -69.59 33.19 -18.22
CA ILE A 15 -70.98 32.87 -17.86
C ILE A 15 -71.86 33.22 -19.06
N VAL A 16 -72.59 32.25 -19.62
CA VAL A 16 -73.85 32.40 -20.38
C VAL A 16 -74.48 31.00 -20.37
N PHE A 17 -75.71 30.69 -19.96
CA PHE A 17 -77.00 31.35 -20.19
C PHE A 17 -77.95 30.94 -19.06
N SER A 18 -78.69 31.90 -18.50
CA SER A 18 -79.97 31.67 -17.81
C SER A 18 -81.05 32.44 -18.57
N ILE A 19 -82.26 31.90 -18.54
CA ILE A 19 -83.54 32.46 -19.01
C ILE A 19 -83.88 32.20 -20.49
N ILE A 20 -84.64 31.11 -20.75
CA ILE A 20 -85.80 31.07 -21.66
C ILE A 20 -86.88 30.13 -21.07
N LEU A 21 -88.04 30.71 -20.77
CA LEU A 21 -89.42 30.18 -20.74
C LEU A 21 -89.60 28.66 -20.50
N SER A 22 -90.12 28.18 -19.37
CA SER A 22 -91.52 28.30 -18.91
C SER A 22 -92.55 28.25 -20.04
N LEU A 23 -92.86 27.04 -20.53
CA LEU A 23 -94.14 26.65 -21.14
C LEU A 23 -94.13 25.12 -21.39
N PHE A 24 -94.07 24.35 -20.31
CA PHE A 24 -94.67 23.02 -20.28
C PHE A 24 -95.71 23.04 -19.16
N PRO A 25 -96.94 22.56 -19.41
CA PRO A 25 -97.98 22.58 -18.40
C PRO A 25 -97.48 21.84 -17.17
N TYR A 26 -97.48 22.55 -16.05
CA TYR A 26 -97.42 22.00 -14.72
C TYR A 26 -98.61 21.03 -14.60
N GLN A 27 -98.39 19.74 -14.89
CA GLN A 27 -99.34 18.71 -14.51
C GLN A 27 -99.27 18.62 -13.00
N SER A 28 -100.20 19.33 -12.37
CA SER A 28 -100.59 19.12 -10.99
C SER A 28 -100.78 17.62 -10.76
N ASP A 29 -100.14 17.14 -9.68
CA ASP A 29 -100.41 15.88 -9.00
C ASP A 29 -101.70 15.19 -9.44
N THR A 30 -101.56 14.21 -10.31
CA THR A 30 -102.54 13.13 -10.44
C THR A 30 -101.89 11.86 -9.90
N ALA A 31 -102.17 11.61 -8.62
CA ALA A 31 -102.09 10.32 -7.93
C ALA A 31 -100.83 9.48 -8.20
N ARG A 32 -99.82 9.60 -7.33
CA ARG A 32 -98.93 8.46 -7.05
C ARG A 32 -99.85 7.27 -6.71
N ALA A 33 -99.82 6.22 -7.51
CA ALA A 33 -100.60 5.02 -7.23
C ALA A 33 -100.39 4.65 -5.77
N ALA A 34 -101.47 4.42 -5.02
CA ALA A 34 -101.37 3.95 -3.65
C ALA A 34 -100.51 2.68 -3.68
N GLY A 35 -99.31 2.75 -3.10
CA GLY A 35 -98.38 1.62 -3.11
C GLY A 35 -99.06 0.35 -2.59
N THR A 36 -98.63 -0.80 -3.07
CA THR A 36 -99.28 -2.06 -2.74
C THR A 36 -98.81 -2.54 -1.37
N VAL A 37 -99.72 -2.62 -0.39
CA VAL A 37 -99.40 -3.26 0.90
C VAL A 37 -99.51 -4.78 0.73
N VAL A 38 -98.45 -5.50 1.09
CA VAL A 38 -98.36 -6.96 0.95
C VAL A 38 -97.97 -7.64 2.26
N SER A 39 -98.46 -8.86 2.47
CA SER A 39 -98.09 -9.75 3.59
C SER A 39 -98.58 -11.17 3.31
N GLY A 40 -97.98 -12.19 3.94
CA GLY A 40 -98.49 -13.56 3.92
C GLY A 40 -97.87 -14.42 2.82
N THR A 41 -98.61 -15.46 2.40
CA THR A 41 -98.07 -16.52 1.54
C THR A 41 -98.48 -16.35 0.07
N ILE A 42 -97.51 -16.41 -0.84
CA ILE A 42 -97.72 -16.48 -2.28
C ILE A 42 -97.84 -17.94 -2.70
N THR A 43 -99.03 -18.36 -3.12
CA THR A 43 -99.38 -19.76 -3.44
C THR A 43 -99.39 -20.10 -4.93
N GLU A 44 -99.28 -19.11 -5.81
CA GLU A 44 -99.24 -19.25 -7.26
C GLU A 44 -98.23 -18.26 -7.88
N ASN A 45 -97.78 -18.54 -9.11
CA ASN A 45 -96.79 -17.70 -9.78
C ASN A 45 -97.28 -16.26 -9.85
N THR A 46 -96.49 -15.33 -9.30
CA THR A 46 -96.90 -13.94 -9.09
C THR A 46 -95.86 -13.00 -9.68
N VAL A 47 -96.32 -11.92 -10.31
CA VAL A 47 -95.46 -10.86 -10.83
C VAL A 47 -95.76 -9.56 -10.10
N TRP A 48 -94.74 -8.99 -9.46
CA TRP A 48 -94.78 -7.64 -8.92
C TRP A 48 -94.34 -6.65 -9.99
N LYS A 49 -95.24 -5.72 -10.32
CA LYS A 49 -95.10 -4.83 -11.46
C LYS A 49 -94.69 -3.44 -11.05
N LYS A 50 -93.89 -2.74 -11.88
CA LYS A 50 -93.47 -1.35 -11.64
C LYS A 50 -94.66 -0.40 -11.41
N ALA A 51 -95.76 -0.61 -12.13
CA ALA A 51 -96.99 0.19 -11.99
C ALA A 51 -97.64 0.14 -10.60
N ASN A 52 -97.32 -0.88 -9.79
CA ASN A 52 -97.89 -1.13 -8.47
C ASN A 52 -96.90 -0.82 -7.32
N SER A 53 -95.72 -0.32 -7.67
CA SER A 53 -94.65 0.05 -6.75
C SER A 53 -94.92 1.43 -6.10
N PRO A 54 -94.53 1.69 -4.84
CA PRO A 54 -93.78 0.79 -3.95
C PRO A 54 -94.63 -0.31 -3.34
N TYR A 55 -94.04 -1.50 -3.19
CA TYR A 55 -94.61 -2.60 -2.42
C TYR A 55 -94.19 -2.46 -0.96
N THR A 56 -95.13 -2.18 -0.05
CA THR A 56 -94.85 -2.06 1.38
C THR A 56 -95.17 -3.38 2.08
N MET A 57 -94.15 -4.04 2.62
CA MET A 57 -94.31 -5.29 3.36
C MET A 57 -94.77 -4.98 4.80
N SER A 58 -96.01 -5.34 5.12
CA SER A 58 -96.55 -5.23 6.48
C SER A 58 -96.32 -6.47 7.35
N GLY A 59 -95.77 -7.53 6.74
CA GLY A 59 -95.38 -8.78 7.39
C GLY A 59 -94.53 -9.63 6.45
N ILE A 60 -94.12 -10.82 6.91
CA ILE A 60 -93.30 -11.76 6.13
C ILE A 60 -94.03 -12.15 4.84
N ILE A 61 -93.28 -12.21 3.73
CA ILE A 61 -93.76 -12.71 2.44
C ILE A 61 -93.20 -14.11 2.21
N THR A 62 -94.02 -15.14 2.31
CA THR A 62 -93.59 -16.52 2.06
C THR A 62 -93.87 -16.92 0.61
N ILE A 63 -92.84 -17.21 -0.18
CA ILE A 63 -92.99 -17.75 -1.53
C ILE A 63 -93.05 -19.28 -1.39
N ASN A 64 -94.21 -19.90 -1.63
CA ASN A 64 -94.37 -21.34 -1.41
C ASN A 64 -93.50 -22.20 -2.35
N SER A 65 -93.27 -23.45 -1.93
CA SER A 65 -92.60 -24.45 -2.77
C SER A 65 -93.29 -24.61 -4.12
N GLY A 66 -92.52 -24.67 -5.20
CA GLY A 66 -93.01 -24.76 -6.58
C GLY A 66 -93.52 -23.45 -7.19
N VAL A 67 -93.55 -22.36 -6.42
CA VAL A 67 -94.06 -21.04 -6.85
C VAL A 67 -92.91 -20.09 -7.17
N THR A 68 -93.11 -19.23 -8.17
CA THR A 68 -92.17 -18.15 -8.52
C THR A 68 -92.78 -16.79 -8.21
N LEU A 69 -92.07 -15.97 -7.43
CA LEU A 69 -92.28 -14.52 -7.40
C LEU A 69 -91.29 -13.87 -8.37
N THR A 70 -91.82 -13.17 -9.38
CA THR A 70 -91.04 -12.31 -10.27
C THR A 70 -91.23 -10.86 -9.88
N ILE A 71 -90.15 -10.12 -9.70
CA ILE A 71 -90.16 -8.67 -9.46
C ILE A 71 -89.62 -8.00 -10.72
N GLU A 72 -90.44 -7.16 -11.36
CA GLU A 72 -90.08 -6.44 -12.59
C GLU A 72 -89.04 -5.32 -12.33
N PRO A 73 -88.26 -4.93 -13.37
CA PRO A 73 -87.37 -3.78 -13.30
C PRO A 73 -88.04 -2.51 -12.75
N GLY A 74 -87.30 -1.73 -11.96
CA GLY A 74 -87.75 -0.48 -11.36
C GLY A 74 -88.74 -0.61 -10.20
N VAL A 75 -89.05 -1.82 -9.73
CA VAL A 75 -89.89 -2.01 -8.54
C VAL A 75 -89.11 -1.66 -7.27
N GLU A 76 -89.68 -0.78 -6.45
CA GLU A 76 -89.32 -0.55 -5.06
C GLU A 76 -90.15 -1.41 -4.10
N VAL A 77 -89.47 -2.04 -3.16
CA VAL A 77 -90.02 -2.78 -2.02
C VAL A 77 -89.49 -2.16 -0.74
N ILE A 78 -90.38 -1.86 0.20
CA ILE A 78 -90.07 -1.25 1.48
C ILE A 78 -90.56 -2.20 2.58
N ALA A 79 -89.66 -2.60 3.46
CA ALA A 79 -89.98 -3.39 4.64
C ALA A 79 -89.60 -2.65 5.93
N GLY A 80 -90.00 -3.21 7.08
CA GLY A 80 -89.60 -2.74 8.40
C GLY A 80 -88.61 -3.71 9.07
N GLN A 81 -88.09 -3.33 10.24
CA GLN A 81 -87.21 -4.20 11.03
C GLN A 81 -87.87 -5.56 11.29
N GLY A 82 -87.15 -6.65 11.01
CA GLY A 82 -87.64 -8.01 11.21
C GLY A 82 -88.67 -8.49 10.19
N ILE A 83 -88.79 -7.84 9.03
CA ILE A 83 -89.65 -8.28 7.92
C ILE A 83 -88.80 -8.81 6.76
N TRP A 84 -89.20 -9.93 6.16
CA TRP A 84 -88.40 -10.61 5.14
C TRP A 84 -89.21 -11.39 4.11
N PHE A 85 -88.54 -11.70 3.00
CA PHE A 85 -89.01 -12.71 2.05
C PHE A 85 -88.59 -14.09 2.53
N ASP A 86 -89.53 -14.96 2.86
CA ASP A 86 -89.28 -16.37 3.16
C ASP A 86 -89.37 -17.20 1.86
N VAL A 87 -88.24 -17.38 1.19
CA VAL A 87 -88.14 -17.99 -0.14
C VAL A 87 -88.10 -19.52 -0.03
N LYS A 88 -89.29 -20.15 -0.11
CA LYS A 88 -89.44 -21.62 -0.22
C LYS A 88 -89.64 -22.12 -1.65
N GLY A 89 -89.87 -21.21 -2.60
CA GLY A 89 -89.97 -21.46 -4.04
C GLY A 89 -88.83 -20.78 -4.81
N LYS A 90 -89.18 -19.90 -5.76
CA LYS A 90 -88.22 -19.10 -6.54
C LYS A 90 -88.49 -17.61 -6.40
N LEU A 91 -87.44 -16.82 -6.20
CA LEU A 91 -87.47 -15.37 -6.28
C LEU A 91 -86.63 -14.92 -7.47
N ASN A 92 -87.27 -14.28 -8.45
CA ASN A 92 -86.63 -13.70 -9.62
C ASN A 92 -86.80 -12.17 -9.57
N ALA A 93 -85.82 -11.47 -9.02
CA ALA A 93 -85.77 -10.00 -9.03
C ALA A 93 -84.67 -9.57 -9.99
N ILE A 94 -85.05 -9.28 -11.24
CA ILE A 94 -84.13 -9.00 -12.34
C ILE A 94 -84.47 -7.62 -12.89
N GLY A 95 -83.65 -6.63 -12.54
CA GLY A 95 -83.72 -5.25 -13.02
C GLY A 95 -82.86 -4.99 -14.26
N THR A 96 -82.66 -3.70 -14.58
CA THR A 96 -81.69 -3.25 -15.61
C THR A 96 -80.78 -2.16 -15.04
N PRO A 97 -79.67 -1.78 -15.73
CA PRO A 97 -78.84 -0.65 -15.29
C PRO A 97 -79.62 0.65 -15.07
N GLU A 98 -80.63 0.91 -15.91
CA GLU A 98 -81.47 2.11 -15.88
C GLU A 98 -82.63 2.00 -14.88
N ASP A 99 -83.20 0.80 -14.74
CA ASP A 99 -84.37 0.53 -13.91
C ASP A 99 -84.06 -0.57 -12.87
N ARG A 100 -83.22 -0.20 -11.89
CA ARG A 100 -82.81 -1.08 -10.80
C ARG A 100 -83.97 -1.36 -9.84
N ILE A 101 -84.04 -2.57 -9.31
CA ILE A 101 -85.01 -2.94 -8.27
C ILE A 101 -84.46 -2.46 -6.92
N ILE A 102 -85.31 -1.92 -6.05
CA ILE A 102 -84.91 -1.44 -4.72
C ILE A 102 -85.56 -2.32 -3.66
N LEU A 103 -84.75 -2.97 -2.81
CA LEU A 103 -85.20 -3.68 -1.62
C LEU A 103 -84.66 -2.95 -0.38
N LYS A 104 -85.51 -2.08 0.18
CA LYS A 104 -85.19 -1.24 1.32
C LYS A 104 -85.64 -1.91 2.62
N ASP A 105 -84.68 -2.16 3.51
CA ASP A 105 -84.85 -2.84 4.81
C ASP A 105 -85.52 -4.24 4.70
N ALA A 106 -85.58 -4.80 3.49
CA ALA A 106 -86.24 -6.06 3.17
C ALA A 106 -85.19 -7.16 2.96
N TYR A 107 -85.02 -8.04 3.94
CA TYR A 107 -84.08 -9.16 3.79
C TYR A 107 -84.68 -10.33 3.03
N VAL A 108 -83.85 -11.01 2.24
CA VAL A 108 -84.21 -12.21 1.47
C VAL A 108 -83.73 -13.46 2.20
N ASN A 109 -84.65 -14.31 2.63
CA ASN A 109 -84.40 -15.51 3.43
C ASN A 109 -84.55 -16.80 2.63
N GLY A 110 -83.48 -17.60 2.51
CA GLY A 110 -83.50 -18.86 1.76
C GLY A 110 -82.98 -20.08 2.52
N TRP A 111 -83.67 -20.57 3.57
CA TRP A 111 -83.27 -21.80 4.29
C TRP A 111 -84.00 -23.08 3.79
N ASP A 112 -83.23 -24.18 3.61
CA ASP A 112 -83.55 -25.63 3.45
C ASP A 112 -84.64 -26.13 2.44
N PHE A 113 -84.24 -27.06 1.53
CA PHE A 113 -84.97 -28.01 0.61
C PHE A 113 -84.85 -27.75 -0.93
N VAL A 114 -85.12 -28.82 -1.73
CA VAL A 114 -84.84 -29.02 -3.18
C VAL A 114 -85.70 -28.14 -4.13
N ASN A 115 -85.12 -27.68 -5.26
CA ASN A 115 -85.74 -26.87 -6.34
C ASN A 115 -86.09 -25.40 -6.01
N ARG A 116 -85.20 -24.68 -5.30
CA ARG A 116 -85.37 -23.27 -4.92
C ARG A 116 -84.26 -22.39 -5.48
N SER A 117 -84.60 -21.17 -5.86
CA SER A 117 -83.62 -20.22 -6.41
C SER A 117 -83.87 -18.78 -5.96
N ILE A 118 -82.78 -18.06 -5.68
CA ILE A 118 -82.77 -16.61 -5.50
C ILE A 118 -81.92 -16.03 -6.64
N HIS A 119 -82.55 -15.32 -7.58
CA HIS A 119 -81.88 -14.57 -8.62
C HIS A 119 -82.11 -13.09 -8.36
N LEU A 120 -81.05 -12.40 -7.92
CA LEU A 120 -81.00 -10.95 -7.78
C LEU A 120 -80.05 -10.38 -8.81
N GLU A 121 -80.58 -9.57 -9.71
CA GLU A 121 -79.78 -8.90 -10.73
C GLU A 121 -80.19 -7.44 -10.88
N TYR A 122 -79.23 -6.52 -10.91
CA TYR A 122 -79.48 -5.06 -10.89
C TYR A 122 -80.39 -4.63 -9.73
N THR A 123 -80.16 -5.19 -8.54
CA THR A 123 -80.95 -4.89 -7.33
C THR A 123 -80.13 -4.10 -6.30
N ASP A 124 -80.74 -3.10 -5.66
CA ASP A 124 -80.19 -2.32 -4.57
C ASP A 124 -80.79 -2.84 -3.25
N LEU A 125 -80.01 -3.60 -2.48
CA LEU A 125 -80.39 -4.17 -1.18
C LEU A 125 -79.67 -3.43 -0.06
N TYR A 126 -80.41 -2.75 0.80
CA TYR A 126 -79.80 -2.02 1.89
C TYR A 126 -80.69 -1.87 3.13
N HIS A 127 -80.02 -1.76 4.28
CA HIS A 127 -80.63 -1.26 5.51
C HIS A 127 -80.33 0.24 5.66
N GLU A 128 -81.31 1.06 6.07
CA GLU A 128 -81.09 2.50 6.28
C GLU A 128 -80.09 2.78 7.40
N SER A 129 -80.14 1.97 8.47
CA SER A 129 -79.23 2.04 9.61
C SER A 129 -78.40 0.76 9.70
N PHE A 130 -77.15 0.90 10.14
CA PHE A 130 -76.30 -0.27 10.38
C PHE A 130 -76.85 -1.07 11.55
N ASN A 131 -77.48 -2.21 11.27
CA ASN A 131 -78.01 -3.14 12.28
C ASN A 131 -77.24 -4.48 12.31
N GLY A 132 -76.26 -4.68 11.42
CA GLY A 132 -75.53 -5.95 11.28
C GLY A 132 -76.41 -7.12 10.83
N GLY A 133 -77.64 -6.86 10.39
CA GLY A 133 -78.61 -7.86 9.97
C GLY A 133 -78.33 -8.43 8.58
N PHE A 134 -79.07 -9.48 8.23
CA PHE A 134 -78.95 -10.11 6.92
C PHE A 134 -79.54 -9.22 5.82
N LEU A 135 -78.94 -9.26 4.62
CA LEU A 135 -79.49 -8.75 3.37
C LEU A 135 -80.04 -9.91 2.54
N VAL A 136 -79.23 -10.96 2.43
CA VAL A 136 -79.57 -12.22 1.75
C VAL A 136 -79.03 -13.36 2.60
N THR A 137 -79.84 -14.39 2.81
CA THR A 137 -79.37 -15.68 3.30
C THR A 137 -79.76 -16.77 2.31
N SER A 138 -78.86 -17.73 2.10
CA SER A 138 -79.19 -18.96 1.42
C SER A 138 -78.58 -20.16 2.13
N SER A 139 -79.24 -21.31 2.07
CA SER A 139 -78.72 -22.59 2.56
C SER A 139 -79.13 -23.71 1.62
N ARG A 140 -78.16 -24.32 0.92
CA ARG A 140 -78.40 -25.41 -0.05
C ARG A 140 -79.36 -25.04 -1.20
N GLN A 141 -79.34 -23.78 -1.65
CA GLN A 141 -80.19 -23.26 -2.74
C GLN A 141 -79.34 -22.70 -3.89
N ASP A 142 -79.95 -22.57 -5.08
CA ASP A 142 -79.34 -21.86 -6.21
C ASP A 142 -79.41 -20.36 -5.95
N VAL A 143 -78.26 -19.70 -5.98
CA VAL A 143 -78.18 -18.25 -5.81
C VAL A 143 -77.42 -17.63 -6.98
N THR A 144 -77.96 -16.55 -7.52
CA THR A 144 -77.29 -15.71 -8.52
C THR A 144 -77.37 -14.27 -8.06
N LEU A 145 -76.22 -13.67 -7.78
CA LEU A 145 -76.09 -12.28 -7.36
C LEU A 145 -75.24 -11.56 -8.39
N ARG A 146 -75.87 -10.81 -9.31
CA ARG A 146 -75.17 -10.06 -10.36
C ARG A 146 -75.54 -8.59 -10.38
N HIS A 147 -74.56 -7.70 -10.59
CA HIS A 147 -74.84 -6.26 -10.75
C HIS A 147 -75.59 -5.60 -9.57
N ASN A 148 -75.56 -6.19 -8.37
CA ASN A 148 -76.29 -5.67 -7.19
C ASN A 148 -75.48 -4.65 -6.40
N ARG A 149 -76.17 -3.83 -5.61
CA ARG A 149 -75.56 -2.92 -4.63
C ARG A 149 -76.03 -3.32 -3.24
N PHE A 150 -75.10 -3.76 -2.41
CA PHE A 150 -75.32 -4.14 -1.02
C PHE A 150 -74.78 -3.06 -0.10
N LYS A 151 -75.58 -2.66 0.88
CA LYS A 151 -75.21 -1.64 1.87
C LYS A 151 -75.73 -2.00 3.27
N ASN A 152 -74.89 -1.82 4.29
CA ASN A 152 -75.25 -1.97 5.71
C ASN A 152 -75.80 -3.38 6.11
N GLY A 153 -75.21 -4.49 5.68
CA GLY A 153 -75.65 -5.81 6.15
C GLY A 153 -74.90 -7.01 5.59
N LEU A 154 -75.37 -8.22 5.90
CA LEU A 154 -74.69 -9.47 5.60
C LEU A 154 -75.36 -10.24 4.45
N VAL A 155 -74.59 -10.54 3.40
CA VAL A 155 -74.94 -11.57 2.41
C VAL A 155 -74.33 -12.88 2.88
N LEU A 156 -75.16 -13.84 3.31
CA LEU A 156 -74.74 -15.16 3.77
C LEU A 156 -75.12 -16.22 2.73
N ILE A 157 -74.12 -16.91 2.19
CA ILE A 157 -74.30 -18.07 1.31
C ILE A 157 -73.85 -19.31 2.07
N ASN A 158 -74.77 -20.00 2.72
CA ASN A 158 -74.48 -21.18 3.54
C ASN A 158 -74.61 -22.48 2.72
N THR A 159 -73.66 -23.40 2.87
CA THR A 159 -73.71 -24.76 2.29
C THR A 159 -74.21 -24.84 0.83
N PRO A 160 -73.54 -24.15 -0.12
CA PRO A 160 -73.91 -24.20 -1.54
C PRO A 160 -73.81 -25.63 -2.08
N ILE A 161 -74.80 -26.08 -2.85
CA ILE A 161 -74.82 -27.41 -3.47
C ILE A 161 -74.56 -27.36 -4.98
N ASN A 162 -74.85 -26.23 -5.61
CA ASN A 162 -74.62 -25.92 -7.02
C ASN A 162 -73.72 -24.70 -7.14
N THR A 163 -73.19 -24.46 -8.34
CA THR A 163 -72.38 -23.27 -8.61
C THR A 163 -73.18 -21.99 -8.35
N THR A 164 -72.58 -21.08 -7.59
CA THR A 164 -73.15 -19.78 -7.19
C THR A 164 -72.24 -18.67 -7.70
N ASP A 165 -72.80 -17.78 -8.51
CA ASP A 165 -72.08 -16.62 -9.04
C ASP A 165 -72.42 -15.37 -8.23
N VAL A 166 -71.39 -14.77 -7.64
CA VAL A 166 -71.43 -13.46 -7.00
C VAL A 166 -70.53 -12.55 -7.83
N GLU A 167 -71.11 -11.89 -8.84
CA GLU A 167 -70.32 -11.16 -9.83
C GLU A 167 -70.80 -9.72 -10.04
N TYR A 168 -69.87 -8.81 -10.28
CA TYR A 168 -70.19 -7.40 -10.53
C TYR A 168 -71.08 -6.78 -9.44
N ASN A 169 -70.90 -7.10 -8.16
CA ASN A 169 -71.64 -6.45 -7.08
C ASN A 169 -70.79 -5.37 -6.39
N LEU A 170 -71.47 -4.38 -5.80
CA LEU A 170 -70.87 -3.35 -4.96
C LEU A 170 -71.27 -3.55 -3.51
N PHE A 171 -70.30 -3.75 -2.62
CA PHE A 171 -70.49 -3.82 -1.17
C PHE A 171 -69.98 -2.53 -0.53
N THR A 172 -70.85 -1.83 0.21
CA THR A 172 -70.54 -0.53 0.82
C THR A 172 -71.05 -0.42 2.26
N ASN A 173 -70.48 0.54 3.00
CA ASN A 173 -70.84 0.89 4.37
C ASN A 173 -70.96 -0.31 5.32
N GLY A 174 -69.97 -1.21 5.27
CA GLY A 174 -69.92 -2.38 6.14
C GLY A 174 -70.78 -3.54 5.66
N ALA A 175 -71.29 -3.51 4.42
CA ALA A 175 -71.86 -4.70 3.81
C ALA A 175 -70.80 -5.77 3.59
N LYS A 176 -71.12 -7.02 3.91
CA LYS A 176 -70.18 -8.15 3.86
C LYS A 176 -70.74 -9.34 3.11
N LEU A 177 -69.82 -10.21 2.70
CA LEU A 177 -70.11 -11.52 2.15
C LEU A 177 -69.59 -12.61 3.11
N ASP A 178 -70.46 -13.49 3.60
CA ASP A 178 -70.09 -14.68 4.37
C ASP A 178 -70.44 -15.92 3.55
N ILE A 179 -69.46 -16.79 3.35
CA ILE A 179 -69.55 -17.96 2.48
C ILE A 179 -69.30 -19.21 3.32
N GLY A 180 -70.31 -20.05 3.44
CA GLY A 180 -70.25 -21.34 4.10
C GLY A 180 -69.72 -22.45 3.19
N ASN A 181 -69.11 -23.47 3.79
CA ASN A 181 -68.63 -24.66 3.08
C ASN A 181 -69.77 -25.52 2.49
N GLY A 182 -69.64 -25.96 1.23
CA GLY A 182 -70.59 -26.80 0.50
C GLY A 182 -70.00 -27.44 -0.77
N LYS A 183 -70.78 -28.28 -1.47
CA LYS A 183 -70.35 -29.02 -2.69
C LYS A 183 -70.29 -28.15 -3.96
N GLY A 184 -71.02 -27.03 -3.98
CA GLY A 184 -71.07 -26.11 -5.10
C GLY A 184 -69.88 -25.15 -5.14
N LEU A 185 -69.44 -24.78 -6.34
CA LEU A 185 -68.44 -23.71 -6.53
C LEU A 185 -69.07 -22.35 -6.19
N VAL A 186 -68.44 -21.54 -5.36
CA VAL A 186 -68.80 -20.12 -5.21
C VAL A 186 -67.78 -19.27 -5.93
N SER A 187 -68.19 -18.66 -7.04
CA SER A 187 -67.38 -17.75 -7.86
C SER A 187 -67.65 -16.32 -7.43
N VAL A 188 -66.67 -15.66 -6.82
CA VAL A 188 -66.72 -14.25 -6.40
C VAL A 188 -65.78 -13.47 -7.31
N ARG A 189 -66.33 -12.81 -8.34
CA ARG A 189 -65.52 -12.11 -9.35
C ARG A 189 -66.02 -10.73 -9.70
N HIS A 190 -65.10 -9.83 -10.05
CA HIS A 190 -65.44 -8.47 -10.50
C HIS A 190 -66.32 -7.70 -9.51
N ASN A 191 -66.29 -8.02 -8.22
CA ASN A 191 -66.99 -7.26 -7.20
C ASN A 191 -66.10 -6.12 -6.70
N THR A 192 -66.73 -5.07 -6.17
CA THR A 192 -66.04 -3.99 -5.47
C THR A 192 -66.50 -3.95 -4.01
N PHE A 193 -65.55 -4.12 -3.10
CA PHE A 193 -65.73 -3.95 -1.66
C PHE A 193 -65.17 -2.59 -1.25
N LEU A 194 -66.07 -1.61 -1.11
CA LEU A 194 -65.76 -0.22 -0.77
C LEU A 194 -66.29 0.10 0.63
N ASN A 195 -65.62 -0.45 1.63
CA ASN A 195 -66.00 -0.37 3.04
C ASN A 195 -64.96 0.44 3.85
N GLU A 196 -64.74 1.69 3.45
CA GLU A 196 -63.84 2.62 4.16
C GLU A 196 -64.41 2.99 5.55
N GLY A 197 -63.56 3.01 6.58
CA GLY A 197 -63.97 3.39 7.94
C GLY A 197 -64.69 2.33 8.78
N PHE A 198 -64.93 1.13 8.25
CA PHE A 198 -65.51 0.00 8.99
C PHE A 198 -64.41 -0.96 9.44
N SER A 199 -64.44 -1.40 10.70
CA SER A 199 -63.45 -2.32 11.28
C SER A 199 -63.62 -3.77 10.83
N SER A 200 -64.71 -4.07 10.16
CA SER A 200 -65.09 -5.42 9.80
C SER A 200 -64.58 -5.87 8.44
N GLU A 201 -64.43 -7.18 8.32
CA GLU A 201 -63.95 -7.89 7.14
C GLU A 201 -64.96 -7.79 6.00
N ASP A 202 -64.45 -7.80 4.78
CA ASP A 202 -65.27 -7.65 3.56
C ASP A 202 -65.84 -9.01 3.13
N VAL A 203 -65.03 -10.05 3.22
CA VAL A 203 -65.42 -11.45 2.99
C VAL A 203 -65.02 -12.32 4.18
N VAL A 204 -65.94 -13.17 4.63
CA VAL A 204 -65.69 -14.23 5.61
C VAL A 204 -65.96 -15.57 4.92
N ILE A 205 -65.05 -16.52 5.07
CA ILE A 205 -65.24 -17.89 4.60
C ILE A 205 -65.34 -18.78 5.83
N THR A 206 -66.51 -19.39 6.04
CA THR A 206 -66.83 -20.16 7.24
C THR A 206 -66.95 -21.66 6.93
N SER A 207 -66.10 -22.50 7.53
CA SER A 207 -66.23 -23.97 7.50
C SER A 207 -66.91 -24.49 8.77
N ARG A 208 -68.15 -24.99 8.64
CA ARG A 208 -68.97 -25.46 9.78
C ARG A 208 -69.06 -26.99 9.92
N GLU A 209 -68.46 -27.74 9.00
CA GLU A 209 -68.55 -29.22 8.96
C GLU A 209 -67.27 -29.87 9.53
N PRO A 210 -67.37 -30.83 10.47
CA PRO A 210 -66.21 -31.51 11.08
C PRO A 210 -65.37 -32.34 10.10
N ASP A 211 -65.96 -32.81 9.00
CA ASP A 211 -65.31 -33.65 7.98
C ASP A 211 -64.67 -32.83 6.83
N GLY A 212 -64.83 -31.50 6.87
CA GLY A 212 -64.25 -30.58 5.90
C GLY A 212 -64.59 -30.99 4.47
N GLY A 213 -65.88 -31.06 4.12
CA GLY A 213 -66.33 -31.12 2.73
C GLY A 213 -65.53 -30.11 1.89
N LEU A 214 -65.13 -30.45 0.66
CA LEU A 214 -64.23 -29.59 -0.12
C LEU A 214 -64.92 -28.24 -0.40
N PRO A 215 -64.53 -27.13 0.24
CA PRO A 215 -65.05 -25.84 -0.13
C PRO A 215 -64.36 -25.46 -1.45
N ASN A 216 -65.18 -25.10 -2.42
CA ASN A 216 -64.75 -24.67 -3.74
C ASN A 216 -65.09 -23.18 -3.85
N VAL A 217 -64.22 -22.31 -3.33
CA VAL A 217 -64.44 -20.86 -3.34
C VAL A 217 -63.32 -20.19 -4.13
N GLU A 218 -63.72 -19.49 -5.18
CA GLU A 218 -62.82 -18.68 -5.99
C GLU A 218 -63.12 -17.21 -5.74
N ILE A 219 -62.13 -16.48 -5.25
CA ILE A 219 -62.18 -15.04 -5.06
C ILE A 219 -61.08 -14.47 -5.92
N ASN A 220 -61.39 -14.03 -7.13
CA ASN A 220 -60.42 -13.44 -8.04
C ASN A 220 -61.03 -12.26 -8.78
N GLN A 221 -60.19 -11.37 -9.30
CA GLN A 221 -60.60 -10.23 -10.11
C GLN A 221 -61.52 -9.24 -9.39
N ASN A 222 -61.42 -9.15 -8.06
CA ASN A 222 -62.18 -8.21 -7.24
C ASN A 222 -61.34 -7.00 -6.84
N ASN A 223 -62.03 -5.91 -6.50
CA ASN A 223 -61.43 -4.73 -5.90
C ASN A 223 -61.77 -4.65 -4.41
N PHE A 224 -60.75 -4.62 -3.56
CA PHE A 224 -60.86 -4.39 -2.13
C PHE A 224 -60.26 -3.03 -1.78
N PHE A 225 -61.05 -2.15 -1.18
CA PHE A 225 -60.59 -0.82 -0.76
C PHE A 225 -60.64 -0.64 0.76
N GLY A 226 -59.68 0.15 1.29
CA GLY A 226 -59.51 0.47 2.72
C GLY A 226 -58.21 -0.12 3.30
N SER A 227 -57.46 0.63 4.10
CA SER A 227 -56.03 0.37 4.33
C SER A 227 -55.65 -0.36 5.63
N ASN A 228 -56.55 -0.51 6.61
CA ASN A 228 -56.20 -0.92 7.98
C ASN A 228 -57.01 -2.11 8.52
N LYS A 229 -57.58 -2.95 7.65
CA LYS A 229 -58.46 -4.05 8.08
C LYS A 229 -58.19 -5.32 7.29
N ILE A 230 -58.47 -6.45 7.94
CA ILE A 230 -58.54 -7.75 7.28
C ILE A 230 -59.64 -7.67 6.22
N LYS A 231 -59.32 -8.07 4.99
CA LYS A 231 -60.23 -8.08 3.85
C LYS A 231 -60.96 -9.40 3.77
N VAL A 232 -60.20 -10.48 3.89
CA VAL A 232 -60.69 -11.85 3.85
C VAL A 232 -60.32 -12.55 5.15
N ARG A 233 -61.32 -13.07 5.84
CA ARG A 233 -61.12 -13.91 7.02
C ARG A 233 -61.51 -15.34 6.72
N LEU A 234 -60.63 -16.27 7.08
CA LEU A 234 -60.89 -17.70 7.02
C LEU A 234 -61.23 -18.17 8.44
N ASP A 235 -62.40 -18.81 8.58
CA ASP A 235 -63.02 -19.18 9.86
C ASP A 235 -63.48 -20.65 9.78
N GLY A 236 -63.15 -21.52 10.72
CA GLY A 236 -63.61 -22.93 10.76
C GLY A 236 -62.56 -24.04 10.58
N TYR A 237 -63.01 -25.30 10.46
CA TYR A 237 -62.16 -26.52 10.47
C TYR A 237 -61.46 -26.84 9.13
N ASN A 238 -60.43 -27.70 9.20
CA ASN A 238 -59.55 -28.22 8.12
C ASN A 238 -60.18 -28.24 6.69
N ARG A 239 -59.39 -27.80 5.69
CA ARG A 239 -59.61 -27.93 4.22
C ARG A 239 -60.26 -26.76 3.46
N ILE A 240 -60.06 -25.50 3.84
CA ILE A 240 -60.48 -24.38 2.97
C ILE A 240 -59.61 -24.31 1.70
N VAL A 241 -60.16 -24.63 0.52
CA VAL A 241 -59.51 -24.34 -0.79
C VAL A 241 -59.97 -22.95 -1.22
N PHE A 242 -59.02 -22.02 -1.20
CA PHE A 242 -59.21 -20.63 -1.58
C PHE A 242 -58.28 -20.31 -2.73
N ASN A 243 -58.84 -19.82 -3.84
CA ASN A 243 -58.08 -19.20 -4.92
C ASN A 243 -58.27 -17.69 -4.84
N GLY A 244 -57.28 -17.00 -4.27
CA GLY A 244 -57.25 -15.56 -4.06
C GLY A 244 -56.46 -14.77 -5.09
N LEU A 245 -56.08 -15.40 -6.21
CA LEU A 245 -55.23 -14.80 -7.22
C LEU A 245 -55.92 -13.62 -7.90
N ASP A 246 -55.12 -12.69 -8.39
CA ASP A 246 -55.57 -11.62 -9.29
C ASP A 246 -56.65 -10.73 -8.62
N ASN A 247 -56.53 -10.42 -7.33
CA ASN A 247 -57.35 -9.39 -6.69
C ASN A 247 -56.55 -8.11 -6.51
N TYR A 248 -57.23 -6.97 -6.61
CA TYR A 248 -56.67 -5.67 -6.23
C TYR A 248 -56.98 -5.39 -4.77
N TRP A 249 -55.94 -5.28 -3.93
CA TRP A 249 -56.06 -5.16 -2.48
C TRP A 249 -56.09 -3.71 -1.97
N GLY A 250 -56.15 -2.73 -2.88
CA GLY A 250 -56.13 -1.30 -2.51
C GLY A 250 -54.73 -0.76 -2.20
N THR A 251 -53.70 -1.58 -2.40
CA THR A 251 -52.29 -1.25 -2.16
C THR A 251 -51.40 -2.23 -2.94
N THR A 252 -50.21 -1.80 -3.33
CA THR A 252 -49.14 -2.66 -3.89
C THR A 252 -48.06 -3.03 -2.88
N ASP A 253 -48.19 -2.53 -1.65
CA ASP A 253 -47.34 -2.90 -0.52
C ASP A 253 -47.63 -4.34 -0.05
N SER A 254 -46.72 -5.27 -0.39
CA SER A 254 -46.81 -6.69 -0.06
C SER A 254 -47.08 -6.97 1.41
N ASP A 255 -46.54 -6.16 2.33
CA ASP A 255 -46.71 -6.40 3.77
C ASP A 255 -48.16 -6.14 4.22
N LYS A 256 -48.80 -5.13 3.63
CA LYS A 256 -50.23 -4.82 3.86
C LYS A 256 -51.14 -5.82 3.18
N ILE A 257 -50.76 -6.29 1.99
CA ILE A 257 -51.49 -7.34 1.27
C ILE A 257 -51.45 -8.64 2.08
N ASN A 258 -50.28 -9.03 2.59
CA ASN A 258 -50.10 -10.21 3.43
C ASN A 258 -50.89 -10.12 4.73
N GLY A 259 -51.13 -8.92 5.27
CA GLY A 259 -52.02 -8.68 6.41
C GLY A 259 -53.52 -8.62 6.05
N SER A 260 -53.88 -8.59 4.77
CA SER A 260 -55.28 -8.46 4.32
C SER A 260 -56.04 -9.79 4.35
N ILE A 261 -55.35 -10.91 4.52
CA ILE A 261 -55.94 -12.25 4.60
C ILE A 261 -55.47 -12.90 5.90
N VAL A 262 -56.41 -13.35 6.73
CA VAL A 262 -56.10 -13.97 8.02
C VAL A 262 -56.89 -15.26 8.22
N ASP A 263 -56.18 -16.32 8.64
CA ASP A 263 -56.75 -17.57 9.14
C ASP A 263 -56.79 -17.55 10.67
N VAL A 264 -57.98 -17.69 11.24
CA VAL A 264 -58.25 -17.52 12.68
C VAL A 264 -58.06 -18.81 13.48
N HIS A 265 -57.95 -19.98 12.84
CA HIS A 265 -58.00 -21.30 13.51
C HIS A 265 -56.70 -22.14 13.44
N ASP A 266 -55.56 -21.46 13.29
CA ASP A 266 -54.12 -21.79 13.55
C ASP A 266 -53.54 -23.22 13.45
N ASN A 267 -54.29 -24.27 13.11
CA ASN A 267 -53.85 -25.61 13.47
C ASN A 267 -52.90 -26.31 12.49
N ILE A 268 -52.64 -25.80 11.28
CA ILE A 268 -51.61 -26.31 10.34
C ILE A 268 -51.15 -25.17 9.41
N ASN A 269 -49.86 -25.10 9.08
CA ASN A 269 -49.28 -24.21 8.06
C ASN A 269 -49.99 -24.33 6.69
N PHE A 270 -51.10 -23.61 6.50
CA PHE A 270 -51.79 -23.46 5.22
C PHE A 270 -51.32 -22.24 4.42
N ARG A 271 -50.47 -21.38 4.99
CA ARG A 271 -49.82 -20.28 4.24
C ARG A 271 -49.05 -20.78 3.02
N ASP A 272 -48.43 -21.96 3.10
CA ASP A 272 -47.72 -22.60 1.98
C ASP A 272 -48.66 -23.19 0.89
N ARG A 273 -49.98 -23.08 1.05
CA ARG A 273 -51.01 -23.55 0.08
C ARG A 273 -51.97 -22.47 -0.40
N LEU A 274 -51.96 -21.29 0.21
CA LEU A 274 -52.76 -20.14 -0.22
C LEU A 274 -51.96 -19.41 -1.29
N ASN A 275 -52.21 -19.75 -2.56
CA ASN A 275 -51.59 -19.04 -3.67
C ASN A 275 -52.21 -17.64 -3.77
N VAL A 276 -51.61 -16.67 -3.07
CA VAL A 276 -51.94 -15.24 -3.10
C VAL A 276 -50.83 -14.44 -3.78
N GLU A 277 -49.85 -15.12 -4.39
CA GLU A 277 -48.66 -14.52 -4.99
C GLU A 277 -49.00 -13.67 -6.23
N ALA A 278 -50.08 -14.00 -6.97
CA ALA A 278 -50.55 -13.15 -8.05
C ALA A 278 -51.47 -12.05 -7.50
N ILE A 279 -50.95 -10.84 -7.44
CA ILE A 279 -51.68 -9.63 -7.08
C ILE A 279 -52.04 -8.88 -8.35
N ALA A 280 -53.25 -8.33 -8.41
CA ALA A 280 -53.56 -7.33 -9.43
C ALA A 280 -52.91 -6.00 -9.01
N TYR A 281 -52.00 -5.48 -9.83
CA TYR A 281 -51.31 -4.22 -9.53
C TYR A 281 -52.12 -2.98 -9.89
N LYS A 282 -53.35 -3.13 -10.41
CA LYS A 282 -54.28 -2.03 -10.66
C LYS A 282 -55.73 -2.51 -10.46
N PRO A 283 -56.66 -1.62 -10.10
CA PRO A 283 -58.05 -2.01 -9.93
C PRO A 283 -58.71 -2.41 -11.25
N TYR A 284 -59.68 -3.30 -11.15
CA TYR A 284 -60.56 -3.71 -12.24
C TYR A 284 -61.60 -2.64 -12.52
N ASN A 285 -61.75 -2.24 -13.77
CA ASN A 285 -62.85 -1.36 -14.18
C ASN A 285 -64.14 -2.15 -14.36
N ASN A 286 -64.91 -2.31 -13.28
CA ASN A 286 -66.19 -3.03 -13.25
C ASN A 286 -67.41 -2.10 -13.20
N GLY A 287 -67.22 -0.79 -13.48
CA GLY A 287 -68.30 0.20 -13.47
C GLY A 287 -68.69 0.74 -12.08
N TYR A 288 -68.00 0.33 -11.01
CA TYR A 288 -68.21 0.85 -9.66
C TYR A 288 -67.16 1.88 -9.22
N PRO A 289 -67.48 2.73 -8.23
CA PRO A 289 -66.52 3.67 -7.69
C PRO A 289 -65.25 2.97 -7.20
N LEU A 290 -64.10 3.53 -7.56
CA LEU A 290 -62.81 3.13 -7.04
C LEU A 290 -62.56 3.87 -5.72
N GLY A 291 -62.01 3.18 -4.73
CA GLY A 291 -61.61 3.79 -3.46
C GLY A 291 -60.31 4.60 -3.56
N GLY A 292 -59.83 5.05 -2.40
CA GLY A 292 -58.57 5.79 -2.29
C GLY A 292 -57.39 5.08 -2.96
N PHE A 293 -56.43 5.87 -3.46
CA PHE A 293 -55.19 5.39 -4.04
C PHE A 293 -54.09 5.42 -2.97
N SER A 294 -53.51 4.26 -2.65
CA SER A 294 -52.46 4.15 -1.65
C SER A 294 -51.22 4.96 -2.05
N ALA A 295 -50.54 5.54 -1.06
CA ALA A 295 -49.23 6.15 -1.27
C ALA A 295 -48.23 5.14 -1.84
N PRO A 296 -47.31 5.55 -2.74
CA PRO A 296 -46.28 4.67 -3.27
C PRO A 296 -45.32 4.23 -2.16
N LYS A 297 -44.88 2.97 -2.20
CA LYS A 297 -43.80 2.45 -1.35
C LYS A 297 -42.49 2.82 -2.03
N ILE A 298 -41.76 3.79 -1.49
CA ILE A 298 -40.49 4.25 -2.06
C ILE A 298 -39.37 3.47 -1.37
N SER A 299 -38.45 2.91 -2.17
CA SER A 299 -37.23 2.28 -1.65
C SER A 299 -36.34 3.32 -0.94
N GLU A 300 -35.41 2.86 -0.11
CA GLU A 300 -34.38 3.74 0.44
C GLU A 300 -33.58 4.40 -0.70
N VAL A 301 -33.23 5.67 -0.53
CA VAL A 301 -32.48 6.46 -1.52
C VAL A 301 -31.22 6.98 -0.85
N GLY A 302 -30.06 6.53 -1.31
CA GLY A 302 -28.74 7.05 -0.93
C GLY A 302 -28.38 8.32 -1.70
N ASP A 303 -27.43 9.07 -1.17
CA ASP A 303 -26.90 10.30 -1.75
C ASP A 303 -26.09 10.06 -3.04
N ALA A 304 -25.56 8.85 -3.21
CA ALA A 304 -24.92 8.40 -4.44
C ALA A 304 -25.91 7.79 -5.47
N ASP A 305 -27.16 7.53 -5.08
CA ASP A 305 -28.13 6.87 -5.96
C ASP A 305 -28.51 7.75 -7.15
N MET A 306 -28.59 7.13 -8.33
CA MET A 306 -28.93 7.78 -9.58
C MET A 306 -30.36 7.47 -10.05
N ALA A 307 -31.21 6.95 -9.15
CA ALA A 307 -32.60 6.68 -9.43
C ALA A 307 -33.42 6.64 -8.14
N VAL A 308 -34.72 6.87 -8.26
CA VAL A 308 -35.68 6.55 -7.18
C VAL A 308 -36.51 5.36 -7.64
N SER A 309 -36.52 4.31 -6.83
CA SER A 309 -37.28 3.09 -7.09
C SER A 309 -38.37 2.87 -6.04
N GLY A 310 -39.32 2.00 -6.37
CA GLY A 310 -40.39 1.65 -5.46
C GLY A 310 -41.53 0.88 -6.12
N LEU A 311 -42.66 0.81 -5.41
CA LEU A 311 -43.90 0.17 -5.84
C LEU A 311 -45.07 1.16 -5.77
N THR A 312 -45.93 1.11 -6.78
CA THR A 312 -47.22 1.83 -6.89
C THR A 312 -48.16 1.03 -7.79
N ASP A 313 -49.39 1.48 -8.03
CA ASP A 313 -50.25 0.82 -9.02
C ASP A 313 -49.58 0.76 -10.40
N ALA A 314 -49.85 -0.30 -11.16
CA ALA A 314 -49.33 -0.48 -12.51
C ALA A 314 -49.78 0.63 -13.47
N ASP A 315 -48.98 0.86 -14.51
CA ASP A 315 -49.25 1.86 -15.56
C ASP A 315 -49.52 3.28 -15.00
N SER A 316 -48.95 3.61 -13.84
CA SER A 316 -49.13 4.90 -13.17
C SER A 316 -48.02 5.87 -13.55
N ALA A 317 -48.39 7.13 -13.79
CA ALA A 317 -47.44 8.21 -13.97
C ALA A 317 -46.79 8.56 -12.62
N VAL A 318 -45.46 8.50 -12.55
CA VAL A 318 -44.65 8.77 -11.37
C VAL A 318 -43.87 10.07 -11.59
N LYS A 319 -43.98 11.02 -10.68
CA LYS A 319 -43.28 12.32 -10.71
C LYS A 319 -42.50 12.53 -9.42
N ILE A 320 -41.21 12.81 -9.55
CA ILE A 320 -40.29 13.02 -8.42
C ILE A 320 -39.92 14.48 -8.32
N TYR A 321 -40.10 15.05 -7.14
CA TYR A 321 -39.83 16.45 -6.84
C TYR A 321 -38.82 16.62 -5.71
N ARG A 322 -38.09 17.73 -5.75
CA ARG A 322 -37.32 18.28 -4.64
C ARG A 322 -37.91 19.64 -4.28
N GLY A 323 -38.60 19.73 -3.15
CA GLY A 323 -39.50 20.86 -2.87
C GLY A 323 -40.60 20.94 -3.92
N GLU A 324 -40.76 22.09 -4.57
CA GLU A 324 -41.72 22.29 -5.67
C GLU A 324 -41.12 21.97 -7.06
N GLN A 325 -39.80 21.74 -7.16
CA GLN A 325 -39.12 21.49 -8.43
C GLN A 325 -39.30 20.04 -8.87
N LEU A 326 -39.87 19.82 -10.06
CA LEU A 326 -39.88 18.52 -10.72
C LEU A 326 -38.45 18.15 -11.14
N ILE A 327 -37.94 17.02 -10.66
CA ILE A 327 -36.64 16.46 -11.05
C ILE A 327 -36.81 15.57 -12.29
N ARG A 328 -37.76 14.64 -12.21
CA ARG A 328 -38.00 13.66 -13.27
C ARG A 328 -39.43 13.11 -13.20
N GLU A 329 -39.90 12.64 -14.34
CA GLU A 329 -41.11 11.85 -14.47
C GLU A 329 -40.84 10.53 -15.22
N GLY A 330 -41.70 9.55 -14.98
CA GLY A 330 -41.72 8.26 -15.67
C GLY A 330 -42.99 7.48 -15.34
N MET A 331 -42.96 6.18 -15.57
CA MET A 331 -44.12 5.29 -15.37
C MET A 331 -43.73 4.10 -14.49
N SER A 332 -44.68 3.56 -13.74
CA SER A 332 -44.56 2.20 -13.19
C SER A 332 -44.82 1.16 -14.28
N ALA A 333 -44.19 0.00 -14.11
CA ALA A 333 -44.38 -1.18 -14.94
C ALA A 333 -45.72 -1.88 -14.63
N ASP A 334 -46.02 -2.93 -15.40
CA ASP A 334 -47.21 -3.78 -15.24
C ASP A 334 -47.28 -4.51 -13.88
N ASN A 335 -46.13 -4.74 -13.26
CA ASN A 335 -45.96 -5.30 -11.92
C ASN A 335 -45.92 -4.21 -10.82
N GLY A 336 -46.26 -2.97 -11.14
CA GLY A 336 -46.27 -1.85 -10.18
C GLY A 336 -44.89 -1.29 -9.79
N GLN A 337 -43.79 -1.90 -10.21
CA GLN A 337 -42.44 -1.39 -9.93
C GLN A 337 -42.16 -0.12 -10.75
N PHE A 338 -41.54 0.86 -10.12
CA PHE A 338 -40.94 1.99 -10.83
C PHE A 338 -39.46 2.11 -10.47
N ASN A 339 -38.67 2.56 -11.43
CA ASN A 339 -37.27 2.92 -11.23
C ASN A 339 -36.95 4.10 -12.14
N ILE A 340 -37.01 5.32 -11.59
CA ILE A 340 -36.94 6.55 -12.37
C ILE A 340 -35.55 7.19 -12.19
N PRO A 341 -34.73 7.29 -13.26
CA PRO A 341 -33.39 7.87 -13.17
C PRO A 341 -33.43 9.34 -12.78
N ILE A 342 -32.65 9.72 -11.77
CA ILE A 342 -32.45 11.11 -11.33
C ILE A 342 -30.95 11.40 -11.14
N PRO A 343 -30.49 12.65 -11.19
CA PRO A 343 -29.17 13.00 -10.68
C PRO A 343 -29.06 12.64 -9.20
N SER A 344 -27.86 12.32 -8.72
CA SER A 344 -27.58 12.15 -7.29
C SER A 344 -27.99 13.39 -6.49
N GLN A 345 -28.37 13.17 -5.23
CA GLN A 345 -28.91 14.21 -4.36
C GLN A 345 -28.09 14.26 -3.07
N SER A 346 -27.89 15.45 -2.50
CA SER A 346 -27.20 15.56 -1.21
C SER A 346 -27.99 14.85 -0.10
N ALA A 347 -27.29 14.20 0.82
CA ALA A 347 -27.88 13.63 2.02
C ALA A 347 -28.75 14.65 2.78
N GLY A 348 -29.85 14.19 3.36
CA GLY A 348 -30.87 15.02 4.01
C GLY A 348 -31.89 15.67 3.06
N THR A 349 -31.72 15.54 1.73
CA THR A 349 -32.70 16.04 0.76
C THR A 349 -34.03 15.29 0.88
N LEU A 350 -35.13 16.01 1.08
CA LEU A 350 -36.48 15.44 1.06
C LEU A 350 -37.01 15.38 -0.38
N LEU A 351 -37.28 14.15 -0.86
CA LEU A 351 -37.90 13.88 -2.15
C LEU A 351 -39.38 13.58 -1.98
N TRP A 352 -40.20 14.21 -2.83
CA TRP A 352 -41.64 13.92 -2.95
C TRP A 352 -41.89 13.10 -4.19
N VAL A 353 -42.60 11.97 -4.04
CA VAL A 353 -43.02 11.12 -5.16
C VAL A 353 -44.54 11.24 -5.28
N SER A 354 -45.00 11.84 -6.36
CA SER A 354 -46.42 11.94 -6.70
C SER A 354 -46.74 10.90 -7.77
N VAL A 355 -47.81 10.14 -7.56
CA VAL A 355 -48.27 9.14 -8.53
C VAL A 355 -49.69 9.44 -8.99
N THR A 356 -49.98 9.17 -10.25
CA THR A 356 -51.32 9.26 -10.84
C THR A 356 -51.58 7.99 -11.63
N ASP A 357 -52.63 7.25 -11.27
CA ASP A 357 -52.95 6.00 -11.96
C ASP A 357 -53.71 6.21 -13.28
N GLY A 358 -53.97 5.13 -14.01
CA GLY A 358 -54.74 5.16 -15.28
C GLY A 358 -56.20 5.61 -15.14
N PHE A 359 -56.71 5.74 -13.92
CA PHE A 359 -58.06 6.21 -13.61
C PHE A 359 -58.09 7.68 -13.13
N GLY A 360 -56.93 8.33 -13.08
CA GLY A 360 -56.78 9.72 -12.62
C GLY A 360 -56.77 9.88 -11.10
N ARG A 361 -56.73 8.80 -10.32
CA ARG A 361 -56.54 8.87 -8.86
C ARG A 361 -55.10 9.27 -8.56
N GLN A 362 -54.91 10.05 -7.50
CA GLN A 362 -53.60 10.58 -7.13
C GLN A 362 -53.21 10.21 -5.70
N SER A 363 -51.94 9.94 -5.48
CA SER A 363 -51.37 9.76 -4.15
C SER A 363 -49.92 10.29 -4.10
N LYS A 364 -49.39 10.45 -2.88
CA LYS A 364 -48.06 11.00 -2.64
C LYS A 364 -47.32 10.22 -1.56
N GLY A 365 -46.01 10.07 -1.74
CA GLY A 365 -45.08 9.55 -0.74
C GLY A 365 -43.85 10.45 -0.64
N THR A 366 -43.03 10.22 0.39
CA THR A 366 -41.78 10.96 0.61
C THR A 366 -40.65 10.02 0.95
N ALA A 367 -39.44 10.35 0.50
CA ALA A 367 -38.20 9.69 0.91
C ALA A 367 -37.17 10.76 1.28
N THR A 368 -36.43 10.54 2.37
CA THR A 368 -35.27 11.40 2.71
C THR A 368 -34.02 10.71 2.23
N VAL A 369 -33.22 11.41 1.44
CA VAL A 369 -31.95 10.91 0.92
C VAL A 369 -31.00 10.68 2.09
N LYS A 370 -30.48 9.47 2.23
CA LYS A 370 -29.54 9.11 3.29
C LYS A 370 -28.11 9.28 2.80
N ASP A 371 -27.23 9.61 3.74
CA ASP A 371 -25.79 9.54 3.49
C ASP A 371 -25.33 8.09 3.50
N THR A 372 -24.87 7.63 2.36
CA THR A 372 -24.39 6.28 2.09
C THR A 372 -22.97 6.28 1.52
N THR A 373 -22.38 7.46 1.37
CA THR A 373 -21.06 7.62 0.76
C THR A 373 -19.99 7.45 1.83
N SER A 374 -19.13 6.45 1.68
CA SER A 374 -17.98 6.29 2.57
C SER A 374 -16.96 7.43 2.45
N PRO A 375 -16.29 7.80 3.55
CA PRO A 375 -15.17 8.74 3.49
C PRO A 375 -13.98 8.16 2.72
N GLU A 376 -13.12 9.05 2.21
CA GLU A 376 -11.87 8.65 1.54
C GLU A 376 -10.92 7.89 2.50
N VAL A 377 -10.08 7.00 1.95
CA VAL A 377 -9.09 6.26 2.73
C VAL A 377 -8.10 7.24 3.38
N PRO A 378 -7.87 7.16 4.71
CA PRO A 378 -6.90 8.02 5.38
C PRO A 378 -5.49 7.88 4.81
N ILE A 379 -4.80 9.00 4.65
CA ILE A 379 -3.37 9.05 4.33
C ILE A 379 -2.63 9.16 5.66
N VAL A 380 -1.75 8.20 5.94
CA VAL A 380 -1.04 8.11 7.23
C VAL A 380 0.46 8.36 7.00
N ASP A 381 1.08 9.17 7.86
CA ASP A 381 2.52 9.37 7.85
C ASP A 381 3.29 8.11 8.31
N ASP A 382 4.59 8.05 8.03
CA ASP A 382 5.44 6.93 8.49
C ASP A 382 5.43 6.80 10.03
N VAL A 383 5.24 5.57 10.52
CA VAL A 383 5.25 5.24 11.96
C VAL A 383 6.47 4.38 12.28
N SER A 384 7.14 4.70 13.39
CA SER A 384 8.28 3.95 13.93
C SER A 384 7.97 3.38 15.31
N ASP A 385 8.82 2.48 15.78
CA ASP A 385 8.74 1.89 17.13
C ASP A 385 8.94 2.91 18.26
N LEU A 386 9.46 4.09 17.92
CA LEU A 386 9.58 5.24 18.81
C LEU A 386 8.36 6.18 18.77
N SER A 387 7.44 6.00 17.82
CA SER A 387 6.28 6.88 17.64
C SER A 387 5.28 6.72 18.78
N GLU A 388 4.90 7.84 19.40
CA GLU A 388 3.84 7.94 20.43
C GLU A 388 2.54 8.53 19.87
N LYS A 389 2.54 8.82 18.57
CA LYS A 389 1.39 9.35 17.84
C LYS A 389 1.41 8.91 16.39
N ILE A 390 0.23 8.87 15.80
CA ILE A 390 0.02 8.67 14.37
C ILE A 390 -0.63 9.94 13.82
N THR A 391 -0.03 10.49 12.77
CA THR A 391 -0.49 11.69 12.09
C THR A 391 -0.83 11.38 10.64
N GLY A 392 -1.64 12.24 10.04
CA GLY A 392 -2.03 12.08 8.65
C GLY A 392 -3.18 12.98 8.24
N LYS A 393 -3.82 12.63 7.13
CA LYS A 393 -5.00 13.30 6.58
C LYS A 393 -6.16 12.33 6.39
N ALA A 394 -7.37 12.80 6.68
CA ALA A 394 -8.62 12.13 6.36
C ALA A 394 -9.70 13.19 6.05
N GLU A 395 -10.90 12.75 5.71
CA GLU A 395 -12.02 13.66 5.46
C GLU A 395 -12.31 14.51 6.71
N PRO A 396 -12.44 15.85 6.60
CA PRO A 396 -12.70 16.72 7.75
C PRO A 396 -13.93 16.29 8.56
N GLY A 397 -13.76 16.14 9.88
CA GLY A 397 -14.82 15.73 10.79
C GLY A 397 -15.07 14.22 10.88
N SER A 398 -14.46 13.40 10.01
CA SER A 398 -14.50 11.93 10.12
C SER A 398 -13.68 11.45 11.33
N SER A 399 -14.09 10.33 11.94
CA SER A 399 -13.37 9.66 13.01
C SER A 399 -12.36 8.67 12.44
N VAL A 400 -11.08 8.92 12.63
CA VAL A 400 -9.99 8.03 12.20
C VAL A 400 -9.66 7.06 13.32
N VAL A 401 -9.64 5.77 13.01
CA VAL A 401 -9.43 4.67 13.95
C VAL A 401 -8.17 3.89 13.57
N VAL A 402 -7.33 3.58 14.55
CA VAL A 402 -6.12 2.78 14.39
C VAL A 402 -6.26 1.48 15.17
N ASN A 403 -6.08 0.37 14.47
CA ASN A 403 -6.13 -0.98 15.03
C ASN A 403 -4.79 -1.69 14.92
N LYS A 404 -4.52 -2.56 15.90
CA LYS A 404 -3.51 -3.62 15.86
C LYS A 404 -4.23 -4.96 15.80
N GLY A 405 -4.31 -5.56 14.62
CA GLY A 405 -5.20 -6.71 14.40
C GLY A 405 -6.67 -6.30 14.64
N SER A 406 -7.35 -6.96 15.56
CA SER A 406 -8.73 -6.62 15.96
C SER A 406 -8.83 -5.65 17.14
N GLU A 407 -7.71 -5.29 17.76
CA GLU A 407 -7.68 -4.37 18.91
C GLU A 407 -7.58 -2.93 18.45
N GLN A 408 -8.49 -2.06 18.88
CA GLN A 408 -8.38 -0.63 18.67
C GLN A 408 -7.38 -0.03 19.65
N ILE A 409 -6.34 0.61 19.12
CA ILE A 409 -5.25 1.22 19.92
C ILE A 409 -5.31 2.74 19.95
N GLY A 410 -6.12 3.36 19.10
CA GLY A 410 -6.30 4.81 19.07
C GLY A 410 -7.46 5.25 18.18
N THR A 411 -8.02 6.42 18.47
CA THR A 411 -9.00 7.10 17.63
C THR A 411 -8.91 8.61 17.80
N ALA A 412 -9.15 9.37 16.74
CA ALA A 412 -9.35 10.82 16.80
C ALA A 412 -10.16 11.30 15.60
N ALA A 413 -10.86 12.42 15.76
CA ALA A 413 -11.50 13.09 14.63
C ALA A 413 -10.48 13.88 13.80
N ALA A 414 -10.62 13.82 12.48
CA ALA A 414 -9.91 14.72 11.57
C ALA A 414 -10.44 16.15 11.75
N ARG A 415 -9.52 17.11 11.84
CA ARG A 415 -9.87 18.52 12.01
C ARG A 415 -10.46 19.12 10.73
N SER A 416 -10.88 20.38 10.78
CA SER A 416 -11.46 21.10 9.63
C SER A 416 -10.51 21.23 8.43
N ASP A 417 -9.20 21.11 8.63
CA ASP A 417 -8.18 21.11 7.58
C ASP A 417 -7.82 19.69 7.08
N GLY A 418 -8.54 18.67 7.54
CA GLY A 418 -8.34 17.26 7.22
C GLY A 418 -7.20 16.60 7.99
N LEU A 419 -6.41 17.32 8.78
CA LEU A 419 -5.32 16.73 9.56
C LEU A 419 -5.85 16.04 10.82
N PHE A 420 -5.28 14.87 11.14
CA PHE A 420 -5.53 14.17 12.40
C PHE A 420 -4.23 13.88 13.14
N GLU A 421 -4.34 13.76 14.47
CA GLU A 421 -3.27 13.31 15.36
C GLU A 421 -3.88 12.37 16.40
N ILE A 422 -3.41 11.12 16.44
CA ILE A 422 -3.90 10.07 17.33
C ILE A 422 -2.76 9.66 18.26
N ALA A 423 -2.92 9.88 19.56
CA ALA A 423 -1.98 9.37 20.55
C ALA A 423 -2.06 7.84 20.63
N ILE A 424 -0.91 7.17 20.65
CA ILE A 424 -0.79 5.72 20.78
C ILE A 424 0.35 5.38 21.75
N GLN A 425 0.30 4.18 22.33
CA GLN A 425 1.50 3.62 22.97
C GLN A 425 2.48 3.18 21.89
N LYS A 426 3.79 3.23 22.20
CA LYS A 426 4.84 2.71 21.32
C LYS A 426 4.56 1.27 20.91
N GLN A 427 4.77 0.98 19.64
CA GLN A 427 4.55 -0.34 19.07
C GLN A 427 5.88 -0.99 18.73
N ALA A 428 5.98 -2.31 18.87
CA ALA A 428 7.19 -3.02 18.45
C ALA A 428 7.38 -2.90 16.92
N ALA A 429 8.63 -2.79 16.47
CA ALA A 429 8.95 -2.82 15.05
C ALA A 429 8.39 -4.07 14.37
N GLY A 430 7.94 -3.93 13.12
CA GLY A 430 7.27 -5.00 12.37
C GLY A 430 5.79 -5.19 12.70
N THR A 431 5.24 -4.52 13.73
CA THR A 431 3.80 -4.53 14.00
C THR A 431 3.06 -3.93 12.80
N VAL A 432 2.02 -4.62 12.32
CA VAL A 432 1.13 -4.10 11.28
C VAL A 432 -0.05 -3.39 11.95
N LEU A 433 -0.24 -2.14 11.58
CA LEU A 433 -1.37 -1.31 12.00
C LEU A 433 -2.32 -1.10 10.83
N THR A 434 -3.61 -1.13 11.12
CA THR A 434 -4.68 -0.90 10.16
C THR A 434 -5.41 0.37 10.53
N VAL A 435 -5.50 1.32 9.60
CA VAL A 435 -6.14 2.63 9.82
C VAL A 435 -7.30 2.80 8.85
N TYR A 436 -8.46 3.22 9.35
CA TYR A 436 -9.62 3.57 8.54
C TYR A 436 -10.33 4.76 9.17
N SER A 437 -11.28 5.36 8.45
CA SER A 437 -12.10 6.44 8.98
C SER A 437 -13.59 6.12 8.85
N SER A 438 -14.40 6.76 9.69
CA SER A 438 -15.86 6.74 9.59
C SER A 438 -16.43 8.15 9.63
N ASP A 439 -17.43 8.43 8.80
CA ASP A 439 -18.14 9.70 8.82
C ASP A 439 -19.18 9.77 9.96
N GLN A 440 -20.02 10.83 9.97
CA GLN A 440 -21.09 10.99 10.97
C GLN A 440 -22.31 10.10 10.71
N ALA A 441 -22.49 9.62 9.47
CA ALA A 441 -23.58 8.72 9.08
C ALA A 441 -23.27 7.25 9.43
N GLY A 442 -22.01 6.94 9.76
CA GLY A 442 -21.54 5.61 10.10
C GLY A 442 -21.01 4.82 8.90
N ASN A 443 -20.73 5.48 7.77
CA ASN A 443 -20.07 4.85 6.63
C ASN A 443 -18.57 4.76 6.90
N TYR A 444 -17.94 3.66 6.48
CA TYR A 444 -16.53 3.38 6.74
C TYR A 444 -15.71 3.47 5.45
N SER A 445 -14.54 4.10 5.51
CA SER A 445 -13.57 4.03 4.43
C SER A 445 -12.99 2.61 4.32
N PRO A 446 -12.42 2.22 3.17
CA PRO A 446 -11.43 1.16 3.14
C PRO A 446 -10.27 1.47 4.11
N SER A 447 -9.57 0.43 4.55
CA SER A 447 -8.44 0.57 5.46
C SER A 447 -7.09 0.65 4.75
N VAL A 448 -6.15 1.41 5.30
CA VAL A 448 -4.72 1.38 4.96
C VAL A 448 -3.94 0.59 6.00
N SER A 449 -3.01 -0.25 5.55
CA SER A 449 -2.10 -0.99 6.42
C SER A 449 -0.70 -0.39 6.36
N LEU A 450 -0.09 -0.16 7.52
CA LEU A 450 1.30 0.27 7.64
C LEU A 450 2.07 -0.61 8.63
N THR A 451 3.35 -0.85 8.33
CA THR A 451 4.24 -1.60 9.21
C THR A 451 5.10 -0.63 10.00
N VAL A 452 5.09 -0.76 11.32
CA VAL A 452 5.91 0.04 12.23
C VAL A 452 7.39 -0.20 11.92
N LYS A 453 8.09 0.87 11.55
CA LYS A 453 9.52 0.82 11.18
C LYS A 453 10.39 0.77 12.43
N ASP A 454 11.48 0.04 12.35
CA ASP A 454 12.50 0.05 13.40
C ASP A 454 13.40 1.28 13.25
N LYS A 455 13.43 2.11 14.29
CA LYS A 455 14.30 3.27 14.43
C LYS A 455 15.13 3.25 15.72
N THR A 456 15.05 2.18 16.50
CA THR A 456 15.83 2.04 17.73
C THR A 456 17.22 1.52 17.36
N PRO A 457 18.31 2.27 17.62
CA PRO A 457 19.65 1.78 17.36
C PRO A 457 20.03 0.61 18.28
N PRO A 458 20.94 -0.28 17.84
CA PRO A 458 21.44 -1.34 18.70
C PRO A 458 22.31 -0.77 19.83
N GLN A 459 22.58 -1.59 20.85
CA GLN A 459 23.52 -1.21 21.91
C GLN A 459 24.95 -1.00 21.37
N MET A 460 25.67 -0.03 21.96
CA MET A 460 27.09 0.20 21.69
C MET A 460 27.91 -1.09 21.96
N PRO A 461 28.81 -1.52 21.06
CA PRO A 461 29.66 -2.69 21.29
C PRO A 461 30.52 -2.55 22.55
N VAL A 462 30.71 -3.66 23.28
CA VAL A 462 31.61 -3.72 24.44
C VAL A 462 32.82 -4.58 24.08
N LEU A 463 34.02 -3.99 24.06
CA LEU A 463 35.24 -4.72 23.70
C LEU A 463 35.71 -5.62 24.86
N ALA A 464 36.16 -6.83 24.54
CA ALA A 464 36.77 -7.72 25.53
C ALA A 464 38.13 -7.19 26.03
N SER A 465 38.82 -6.43 25.19
CA SER A 465 40.06 -5.73 25.51
C SER A 465 40.14 -4.43 24.70
N SER A 466 40.50 -3.33 25.36
CA SER A 466 40.85 -2.07 24.69
C SER A 466 42.34 -1.97 24.35
N ASN A 467 43.14 -2.97 24.73
CA ASN A 467 44.55 -3.05 24.38
C ASN A 467 44.71 -3.53 22.94
N ILE A 468 44.65 -2.59 21.99
CA ILE A 468 44.88 -2.83 20.57
C ILE A 468 46.26 -2.30 20.20
N THR A 469 47.04 -3.12 19.51
CA THR A 469 48.40 -2.80 19.07
C THR A 469 48.54 -2.84 17.55
N ASP A 470 49.64 -2.33 17.03
CA ASP A 470 50.00 -2.35 15.60
C ASP A 470 50.27 -3.76 15.03
N GLN A 471 50.19 -4.78 15.87
CA GLN A 471 50.24 -6.21 15.50
C GLN A 471 48.89 -6.92 15.67
N THR A 472 47.85 -6.22 16.15
CA THR A 472 46.54 -6.81 16.40
C THR A 472 45.80 -7.11 15.10
N ILE A 473 45.32 -8.34 14.94
CA ILE A 473 44.62 -8.82 13.74
C ILE A 473 43.12 -9.05 13.94
N SER A 474 42.63 -8.93 15.17
CA SER A 474 41.21 -9.07 15.46
C SER A 474 40.81 -8.39 16.77
N VAL A 475 39.53 -8.03 16.87
CA VAL A 475 38.91 -7.53 18.09
C VAL A 475 37.70 -8.41 18.39
N SER A 476 37.56 -8.80 19.65
CA SER A 476 36.39 -9.51 20.16
C SER A 476 35.68 -8.72 21.24
N GLY A 477 34.42 -9.06 21.48
CA GLY A 477 33.59 -8.36 22.45
C GLY A 477 32.16 -8.87 22.50
N ALA A 478 31.31 -8.14 23.21
CA ALA A 478 29.88 -8.38 23.29
C ALA A 478 29.09 -7.28 22.56
N GLY A 479 27.93 -7.64 22.03
CA GLY A 479 27.03 -6.70 21.36
C GLY A 479 25.61 -7.25 21.27
N GLU A 480 24.75 -6.53 20.56
CA GLU A 480 23.37 -6.95 20.34
C GLU A 480 23.29 -8.08 19.30
N ILE A 481 22.61 -9.18 19.65
CA ILE A 481 22.51 -10.39 18.83
C ILE A 481 22.00 -10.07 17.42
N GLY A 482 22.72 -10.55 16.40
CA GLY A 482 22.36 -10.39 14.99
C GLY A 482 22.73 -9.03 14.38
N SER A 483 23.17 -8.05 15.17
CA SER A 483 23.74 -6.81 14.65
C SER A 483 25.12 -7.05 14.00
N VAL A 484 25.52 -6.14 13.11
CA VAL A 484 26.82 -6.14 12.44
C VAL A 484 27.74 -5.12 13.11
N VAL A 485 28.81 -5.60 13.73
CA VAL A 485 29.90 -4.75 14.23
C VAL A 485 30.79 -4.32 13.07
N LEU A 486 31.04 -3.02 12.97
CA LEU A 486 31.90 -2.39 11.98
C LEU A 486 33.10 -1.76 12.70
N ILE A 487 34.32 -2.09 12.25
CA ILE A 487 35.55 -1.44 12.69
C ILE A 487 35.99 -0.48 11.57
N LYS A 488 36.18 0.79 11.92
CA LYS A 488 36.57 1.84 10.99
C LYS A 488 37.87 2.51 11.39
N ASN A 489 38.68 2.89 10.41
CA ASN A 489 39.77 3.85 10.55
C ASN A 489 39.41 5.08 9.71
N GLY A 490 39.06 6.18 10.39
CA GLY A 490 38.40 7.32 9.74
C GLY A 490 37.05 6.92 9.12
N THR A 491 36.85 7.22 7.83
CA THR A 491 35.63 6.85 7.08
C THR A 491 35.64 5.42 6.55
N ASN A 492 36.80 4.76 6.54
CA ASN A 492 36.99 3.47 5.88
C ASN A 492 36.65 2.32 6.84
N THR A 493 35.73 1.44 6.45
CA THR A 493 35.49 0.17 7.17
C THR A 493 36.63 -0.80 6.86
N ILE A 494 37.39 -1.17 7.89
CA ILE A 494 38.53 -2.09 7.79
C ILE A 494 38.18 -3.51 8.25
N GLY A 495 37.06 -3.68 8.96
CA GLY A 495 36.57 -4.98 9.40
C GLY A 495 35.06 -4.94 9.66
N SER A 496 34.40 -6.08 9.48
CA SER A 496 32.98 -6.26 9.75
C SER A 496 32.70 -7.67 10.23
N GLY A 497 31.78 -7.84 11.18
CA GLY A 497 31.36 -9.16 11.65
C GLY A 497 30.01 -9.12 12.36
N ILE A 498 29.35 -10.26 12.44
CA ILE A 498 28.02 -10.39 13.04
C ILE A 498 28.16 -10.77 14.50
N VAL A 499 27.35 -10.19 15.38
CA VAL A 499 27.20 -10.65 16.76
C VAL A 499 26.40 -11.95 16.77
N SER A 500 26.99 -13.01 17.33
CA SER A 500 26.40 -14.34 17.37
C SER A 500 25.15 -14.40 18.26
N LYS A 501 24.48 -15.56 18.30
CA LYS A 501 23.31 -15.81 19.16
C LYS A 501 23.67 -15.78 20.66
N GLU A 502 24.94 -15.95 20.98
CA GLU A 502 25.50 -15.86 22.32
C GLU A 502 25.83 -14.42 22.72
N GLY A 503 25.59 -13.44 21.83
CA GLY A 503 25.86 -12.01 22.09
C GLY A 503 27.34 -11.63 21.95
N ILE A 504 28.15 -12.47 21.30
CA ILE A 504 29.60 -12.27 21.15
C ILE A 504 29.95 -12.01 19.69
N PHE A 505 30.94 -11.14 19.45
CA PHE A 505 31.51 -10.93 18.13
C PHE A 505 33.03 -11.13 18.15
N THR A 506 33.57 -11.50 16.98
CA THR A 506 34.99 -11.41 16.65
C THR A 506 35.12 -10.87 15.24
N VAL A 507 35.81 -9.74 15.08
CA VAL A 507 36.03 -9.08 13.79
C VAL A 507 37.52 -9.08 13.50
N GLY A 508 37.91 -9.73 12.39
CA GLY A 508 39.27 -9.67 11.88
C GLY A 508 39.48 -8.43 11.01
N PHE A 509 40.70 -7.90 11.01
CA PHE A 509 41.16 -6.80 10.16
C PHE A 509 42.69 -6.86 10.04
N ASP A 510 43.25 -6.22 9.01
CA ASP A 510 44.71 -6.15 8.85
C ASP A 510 45.33 -5.24 9.93
N PRO A 511 46.53 -5.54 10.44
CA PRO A 511 47.21 -4.70 11.42
C PRO A 511 47.27 -3.24 10.97
N GLN A 512 47.00 -2.33 11.90
CA GLN A 512 46.90 -0.90 11.62
C GLN A 512 48.16 -0.19 12.13
N PRO A 513 48.62 0.90 11.48
CA PRO A 513 49.76 1.66 11.98
C PRO A 513 49.52 2.19 13.40
N ALA A 514 50.56 2.22 14.22
CA ALA A 514 50.51 2.84 15.54
C ALA A 514 50.00 4.29 15.49
N GLY A 515 49.26 4.69 16.52
CA GLY A 515 48.59 5.99 16.61
C GLY A 515 47.27 6.09 15.84
N SER A 516 46.91 5.09 15.01
CA SER A 516 45.60 5.05 14.36
C SER A 516 44.46 5.04 15.39
N ILE A 517 43.36 5.75 15.10
CA ILE A 517 42.15 5.74 15.93
C ILE A 517 41.12 4.85 15.25
N LEU A 518 40.80 3.72 15.88
CA LEU A 518 39.77 2.82 15.40
C LEU A 518 38.44 3.17 16.06
N THR A 519 37.39 3.23 15.24
CA THR A 519 36.01 3.48 15.67
C THR A 519 35.18 2.22 15.45
N ILE A 520 34.62 1.68 16.53
CA ILE A 520 33.84 0.44 16.53
C ILE A 520 32.40 0.78 16.85
N LEU A 521 31.46 0.40 15.98
CA LEU A 521 30.01 0.58 16.17
C LEU A 521 29.25 -0.64 15.69
N ALA A 522 27.99 -0.77 16.07
CA ALA A 522 27.08 -1.82 15.60
C ALA A 522 26.01 -1.24 14.69
N LYS A 523 25.56 -2.05 13.73
CA LYS A 523 24.46 -1.77 12.82
C LYS A 523 23.43 -2.88 12.94
N ASP A 524 22.18 -2.55 13.26
CA ASP A 524 21.11 -3.55 13.29
C ASP A 524 20.65 -3.95 11.87
N THR A 525 19.61 -4.79 11.80
CA THR A 525 19.04 -5.26 10.53
C THR A 525 18.23 -4.18 9.79
N ALA A 526 17.67 -3.21 10.51
CA ALA A 526 16.95 -2.06 9.96
C ALA A 526 17.89 -0.96 9.45
N GLY A 527 19.17 -1.06 9.80
CA GLY A 527 20.25 -0.17 9.41
C GLY A 527 20.50 0.99 10.36
N ASN A 528 19.93 0.99 11.56
CA ASN A 528 20.26 1.97 12.59
C ASN A 528 21.67 1.68 13.15
N MET A 529 22.40 2.74 13.49
CA MET A 529 23.79 2.66 13.97
C MET A 529 23.84 3.00 15.45
N SER A 530 24.54 2.19 16.24
CA SER A 530 24.81 2.50 17.64
C SER A 530 25.81 3.64 17.81
N ASP A 531 25.95 4.10 19.05
CA ASP A 531 27.10 4.89 19.46
C ASP A 531 28.41 4.11 19.26
N SER A 532 29.53 4.82 19.15
CA SER A 532 30.82 4.21 18.85
C SER A 532 31.78 4.15 20.04
N VAL A 533 32.56 3.08 20.09
CA VAL A 533 33.76 2.95 20.92
C VAL A 533 34.97 3.36 20.10
N THR A 534 35.87 4.16 20.69
CA THR A 534 37.14 4.53 20.06
C THR A 534 38.33 3.94 20.81
N VAL A 535 39.31 3.42 20.08
CA VAL A 535 40.56 2.89 20.63
C VAL A 535 41.74 3.38 19.80
N THR A 536 42.85 3.72 20.45
CA THR A 536 44.10 4.11 19.78
C THR A 536 45.01 2.89 19.67
N VAL A 537 45.52 2.63 18.46
CA VAL A 537 46.47 1.55 18.20
C VAL A 537 47.81 1.89 18.84
N ARG A 538 48.28 1.02 19.74
CA ARG A 538 49.55 1.18 20.45
C ARG A 538 50.68 0.56 19.65
N ASP A 539 51.84 1.20 19.68
CA ASP A 539 53.05 0.66 19.10
C ASP A 539 53.68 -0.39 20.03
N VAL A 540 53.90 -1.60 19.52
CA VAL A 540 54.69 -2.64 20.21
C VAL A 540 55.79 -3.21 19.32
N THR A 541 56.07 -2.59 18.17
CA THR A 541 57.06 -3.09 17.20
C THR A 541 58.41 -2.40 17.44
N PRO A 542 59.47 -3.16 17.80
CA PRO A 542 60.79 -2.57 17.99
C PRO A 542 61.40 -1.96 16.72
N PRO A 543 62.25 -0.93 16.84
CA PRO A 543 62.96 -0.37 15.71
C PRO A 543 64.03 -1.34 15.19
N VAL A 544 64.33 -1.30 13.88
CA VAL A 544 65.31 -2.20 13.25
C VAL A 544 66.57 -1.45 12.85
N ILE A 545 67.74 -1.85 13.40
CA ILE A 545 69.04 -1.34 12.99
C ILE A 545 69.39 -1.93 11.62
N LYS A 546 69.46 -1.08 10.59
CA LYS A 546 69.72 -1.49 9.21
C LYS A 546 71.22 -1.63 8.91
N TYR A 547 72.05 -0.80 9.54
CA TYR A 547 73.48 -0.74 9.26
C TYR A 547 74.26 0.01 10.35
N VAL A 548 75.52 -0.40 10.55
CA VAL A 548 76.52 0.31 11.37
C VAL A 548 77.86 0.32 10.60
N SER A 549 78.55 1.45 10.60
CA SER A 549 79.85 1.62 9.94
C SER A 549 80.92 0.69 10.53
N PRO A 550 81.84 0.12 9.73
CA PRO A 550 83.04 -0.50 10.27
C PRO A 550 83.79 0.46 11.18
N VAL A 551 84.36 -0.05 12.27
CA VAL A 551 85.14 0.73 13.24
C VAL A 551 86.55 0.15 13.28
N THR A 552 87.57 1.01 13.31
CA THR A 552 89.00 0.67 13.38
C THR A 552 89.67 1.40 14.54
N ASP A 553 90.90 1.03 14.84
CA ASP A 553 91.70 1.57 15.94
C ASP A 553 92.16 3.01 15.77
N GLN A 554 91.74 3.67 14.69
CA GLN A 554 91.95 5.09 14.45
C GLN A 554 90.64 5.84 14.16
N ASN A 555 89.50 5.14 14.08
CA ASN A 555 88.22 5.81 13.84
C ASN A 555 87.82 6.67 15.04
N ASN A 556 87.51 7.93 14.75
CA ASN A 556 86.97 8.90 15.71
C ASN A 556 85.44 9.11 15.53
N MET A 557 84.80 8.30 14.70
CA MET A 557 83.35 8.37 14.46
C MET A 557 82.74 6.99 14.20
N ILE A 558 81.48 6.82 14.58
CA ILE A 558 80.62 5.68 14.26
C ILE A 558 79.32 6.23 13.70
N TYR A 559 78.84 5.68 12.59
CA TYR A 559 77.56 6.08 12.02
C TYR A 559 76.76 4.86 11.57
N GLY A 560 75.46 5.04 11.36
CA GLY A 560 74.60 3.98 10.88
C GLY A 560 73.19 4.42 10.59
N PHE A 561 72.34 3.45 10.25
CA PHE A 561 70.94 3.67 9.87
C PHE A 561 70.02 2.81 10.74
N VAL A 562 68.99 3.42 11.30
CA VAL A 562 67.91 2.78 12.06
C VAL A 562 66.62 3.56 11.80
N GLU A 563 65.51 3.15 12.42
CA GLU A 563 64.27 3.91 12.39
C GLU A 563 64.44 5.34 12.92
N ALA A 564 63.83 6.30 12.25
CA ALA A 564 63.90 7.72 12.60
C ALA A 564 63.26 7.99 13.98
N GLY A 565 63.85 8.90 14.76
CA GLY A 565 63.37 9.23 16.10
C GLY A 565 63.62 8.15 17.16
N SER A 566 64.40 7.11 16.83
CA SER A 566 64.85 6.10 17.81
C SER A 566 66.11 6.57 18.53
N ILE A 567 66.26 6.20 19.80
CA ILE A 567 67.48 6.41 20.58
C ILE A 567 68.39 5.22 20.37
N VAL A 568 69.56 5.43 19.76
CA VAL A 568 70.61 4.42 19.58
C VAL A 568 71.57 4.47 20.75
N THR A 569 71.75 3.34 21.43
CA THR A 569 72.72 3.17 22.52
C THR A 569 73.87 2.28 22.03
N ILE A 570 75.09 2.79 22.07
CA ILE A 570 76.33 2.06 21.76
C ILE A 570 77.01 1.73 23.09
N ASN A 571 77.19 0.45 23.38
CA ASN A 571 77.84 -0.04 24.58
C ASN A 571 79.26 -0.55 24.28
N LEU A 572 80.19 -0.20 25.17
CA LEU A 572 81.51 -0.77 25.30
C LEU A 572 81.51 -1.71 26.52
N GLY A 573 81.33 -3.01 26.28
CA GLY A 573 81.04 -3.96 27.37
C GLY A 573 79.74 -3.61 28.08
N GLU A 574 79.77 -3.47 29.41
CA GLU A 574 78.62 -3.05 30.23
C GLU A 574 78.46 -1.52 30.35
N THR A 575 79.36 -0.74 29.74
CA THR A 575 79.34 0.72 29.83
C THR A 575 78.77 1.35 28.57
N ILE A 576 77.93 2.38 28.71
CA ILE A 576 77.44 3.16 27.57
C ILE A 576 78.59 4.02 27.05
N LEU A 577 78.99 3.78 25.80
CA LEU A 577 79.97 4.59 25.08
C LEU A 577 79.30 5.85 24.53
N ALA A 578 78.12 5.72 23.94
CA ALA A 578 77.34 6.83 23.40
C ALA A 578 75.85 6.51 23.35
N GLU A 579 75.04 7.55 23.43
CA GLU A 579 73.59 7.49 23.20
C GLU A 579 73.18 8.66 22.31
N VAL A 580 72.45 8.38 21.22
CA VAL A 580 72.12 9.39 20.20
C VAL A 580 70.70 9.18 19.65
N LEU A 581 69.92 10.26 19.57
CA LEU A 581 68.63 10.27 18.91
C LEU A 581 68.81 10.36 17.39
N THR A 582 68.15 9.49 16.63
CA THR A 582 68.24 9.51 15.16
C THR A 582 67.39 10.61 14.55
N GLY A 583 67.93 11.25 13.51
CA GLY A 583 67.23 12.29 12.75
C GLY A 583 66.05 11.73 11.95
N SER A 584 65.30 12.61 11.28
CA SER A 584 64.19 12.23 10.38
C SER A 584 64.63 11.37 9.19
N ASP A 585 65.92 11.37 8.88
CA ASP A 585 66.55 10.53 7.85
C ASP A 585 66.96 9.14 8.36
N GLY A 586 66.77 8.86 9.65
CA GLY A 586 67.13 7.58 10.28
C GLY A 586 68.64 7.40 10.48
N VAL A 587 69.43 8.46 10.29
CA VAL A 587 70.88 8.42 10.47
C VAL A 587 71.23 8.67 11.93
N PHE A 588 72.12 7.85 12.48
CA PHE A 588 72.85 8.19 13.69
C PHE A 588 74.32 8.43 13.37
N LEU A 589 74.91 9.41 14.05
CA LEU A 589 76.32 9.77 13.94
C LEU A 589 76.84 10.10 15.32
N VAL A 590 77.82 9.32 15.77
CA VAL A 590 78.60 9.57 16.98
C VAL A 590 79.97 10.04 16.51
N GLN A 591 80.32 11.28 16.83
CA GLN A 591 81.62 11.89 16.53
C GLN A 591 82.49 11.96 17.79
N ASP A 592 83.75 12.32 17.60
CA ASP A 592 84.73 12.55 18.67
C ASP A 592 84.89 11.38 19.63
N ILE A 593 84.71 10.14 19.14
CA ILE A 593 85.03 8.95 19.92
C ILE A 593 86.55 8.82 20.04
N ASN A 594 87.02 8.49 21.24
CA ASN A 594 88.42 8.12 21.41
C ASN A 594 88.70 6.84 20.62
N PRO A 595 89.80 6.75 19.85
CA PRO A 595 90.13 5.55 19.12
C PRO A 595 90.17 4.32 20.04
N LEU A 596 89.45 3.28 19.65
CA LEU A 596 89.28 2.06 20.43
C LEU A 596 90.35 1.03 20.05
N ALA A 597 90.82 0.21 20.99
CA ALA A 597 91.81 -0.81 20.65
C ALA A 597 91.24 -1.83 19.64
N ALA A 598 92.04 -2.23 18.66
CA ALA A 598 91.68 -3.33 17.76
C ALA A 598 91.32 -4.60 18.55
N GLY A 599 90.23 -5.26 18.17
CA GLY A 599 89.63 -6.41 18.87
C GLY A 599 88.55 -6.06 19.88
N THR A 600 88.31 -4.77 20.18
CA THR A 600 87.21 -4.32 21.05
C THR A 600 85.85 -4.65 20.42
N ILE A 601 84.88 -5.12 21.21
CA ILE A 601 83.50 -5.38 20.75
C ILE A 601 82.57 -4.28 21.26
N LEU A 602 81.81 -3.71 20.33
CA LEU A 602 80.73 -2.78 20.61
C LEU A 602 79.38 -3.49 20.43
N THR A 603 78.41 -3.15 21.27
CA THR A 603 77.02 -3.64 21.16
C THR A 603 76.09 -2.45 20.99
N ILE A 604 75.35 -2.42 19.88
CA ILE A 604 74.49 -1.32 19.48
C ILE A 604 73.04 -1.79 19.54
N SER A 605 72.19 -1.11 20.30
CA SER A 605 70.74 -1.31 20.32
C SER A 605 70.03 0.02 20.06
N ALA A 606 68.75 -0.04 19.70
CA ALA A 606 67.92 1.14 19.49
C ALA A 606 66.59 0.99 20.23
N LYS A 607 66.06 2.11 20.72
CA LYS A 607 64.77 2.17 21.40
C LYS A 607 63.90 3.23 20.74
N ASP A 608 62.68 2.87 20.34
CA ASP A 608 61.76 3.82 19.72
C ASP A 608 61.09 4.75 20.75
N SER A 609 60.18 5.61 20.27
CA SER A 609 59.43 6.55 21.12
C SER A 609 58.37 5.90 22.02
N ALA A 610 57.87 4.71 21.65
CA ALA A 610 56.94 3.94 22.46
C ALA A 610 57.65 3.11 23.54
N GLY A 611 58.97 2.99 23.43
CA GLY A 611 59.86 2.33 24.36
C GLY A 611 60.20 0.89 24.00
N ASN A 612 59.90 0.43 22.79
CA ASN A 612 60.26 -0.91 22.33
C ASN A 612 61.76 -0.95 21.98
N LEU A 613 62.46 -2.01 22.39
CA LEU A 613 63.91 -2.16 22.25
C LEU A 613 64.26 -3.14 21.13
N SER A 614 65.16 -2.74 20.22
CA SER A 614 65.66 -3.55 19.12
C SER A 614 66.51 -4.73 19.60
N ASP A 615 66.69 -5.71 18.72
CA ASP A 615 67.82 -6.62 18.82
C ASP A 615 69.15 -5.85 18.73
N ALA A 616 70.18 -6.34 19.40
CA ALA A 616 71.48 -5.69 19.42
C ALA A 616 72.39 -6.16 18.28
N VAL A 617 73.07 -5.21 17.63
CA VAL A 617 74.10 -5.46 16.61
C VAL A 617 75.48 -5.40 17.25
N THR A 618 76.37 -6.32 16.90
CA THR A 618 77.76 -6.31 17.40
C THR A 618 78.74 -5.85 16.33
N VAL A 619 79.70 -5.00 16.71
CA VAL A 619 80.76 -4.49 15.82
C VAL A 619 82.12 -4.69 16.50
N THR A 620 83.04 -5.37 15.81
CA THR A 620 84.42 -5.56 16.29
C THR A 620 85.35 -4.52 15.68
N VAL A 621 86.12 -3.83 16.50
CA VAL A 621 87.07 -2.79 16.08
C VAL A 621 88.26 -3.41 15.35
N GLY A 622 88.51 -3.01 14.10
CA GLY A 622 89.63 -3.43 13.26
C GLY A 622 90.90 -2.57 13.42
N LYS A 623 91.90 -2.75 12.56
CA LYS A 623 93.16 -1.96 12.53
C LYS A 623 93.24 -1.12 11.25
N GLU A 624 93.60 0.17 11.34
CA GLU A 624 93.72 1.08 10.18
C GLU A 624 94.95 0.77 9.31
N ALA A 625 94.84 0.93 7.98
CA ALA A 625 95.91 0.68 7.00
C ALA A 625 96.53 1.99 6.47
N VAL A 626 97.87 2.12 6.53
CA VAL A 626 98.63 3.32 6.08
C VAL A 626 99.18 3.14 4.66
N SER A 627 99.03 4.14 3.76
CA SER A 627 99.50 4.12 2.36
C SER A 627 100.93 4.70 2.19
N SER A 628 101.80 4.12 1.34
CA SER A 628 103.15 4.68 1.06
C SER A 628 103.44 4.85 -0.46
N PHE A 629 103.33 6.08 -0.96
CA PHE A 629 103.89 6.50 -2.25
C PHE A 629 104.78 7.74 -2.03
N PRO A 630 106.08 7.74 -2.38
CA PRO A 630 107.00 8.85 -2.07
C PRO A 630 106.68 10.18 -2.76
N ASP A 631 105.98 10.15 -3.90
CA ASP A 631 105.59 11.32 -4.69
C ASP A 631 104.17 11.81 -4.40
N LEU A 632 103.52 11.26 -3.36
CA LEU A 632 102.16 11.64 -2.97
C LEU A 632 102.14 12.20 -1.54
N SER A 633 102.10 13.53 -1.42
CA SER A 633 101.94 14.21 -0.12
C SER A 633 100.57 13.92 0.50
N SER A 634 100.50 13.82 1.84
CA SER A 634 99.23 13.77 2.60
C SER A 634 98.34 15.00 2.39
N SER A 635 98.91 16.11 1.94
CA SER A 635 98.17 17.33 1.56
C SER A 635 97.56 17.29 0.16
N HIS A 636 97.81 16.23 -0.61
CA HIS A 636 97.24 16.09 -1.95
C HIS A 636 95.72 16.03 -1.88
N ARG A 637 95.02 16.80 -2.71
CA ARG A 637 93.54 16.94 -2.70
C ARG A 637 92.73 15.64 -2.82
N PHE A 638 93.37 14.56 -3.26
CA PHE A 638 92.78 13.23 -3.40
C PHE A 638 93.55 12.16 -2.60
N TYR A 639 94.28 12.58 -1.56
CA TYR A 639 95.12 11.67 -0.77
C TYR A 639 94.29 10.52 -0.19
N HIS A 640 93.15 10.82 0.43
CA HIS A 640 92.28 9.82 1.05
C HIS A 640 91.66 8.87 0.03
N GLU A 641 91.18 9.36 -1.10
CA GLU A 641 90.65 8.52 -2.18
C GLU A 641 91.73 7.57 -2.73
N ILE A 642 92.96 8.06 -2.92
CA ILE A 642 94.08 7.26 -3.40
C ILE A 642 94.50 6.23 -2.34
N SER A 643 94.58 6.60 -1.06
CA SER A 643 94.90 5.69 0.04
C SER A 643 93.84 4.60 0.20
N TYR A 644 92.55 4.94 0.08
CA TYR A 644 91.44 3.99 0.11
C TYR A 644 91.56 2.93 -0.98
N LEU A 645 91.85 3.35 -2.21
CA LEU A 645 92.03 2.41 -3.32
C LEU A 645 93.31 1.58 -3.18
N LEU A 646 94.38 2.13 -2.59
CA LEU A 646 95.61 1.39 -2.32
C LEU A 646 95.37 0.31 -1.26
N GLY A 647 94.67 0.65 -0.17
CA GLY A 647 94.31 -0.29 0.90
C GLY A 647 93.43 -1.44 0.42
N ARG A 648 92.72 -1.26 -0.70
CA ARG A 648 91.95 -2.30 -1.40
C ARG A 648 92.71 -2.99 -2.54
N GLU A 649 93.98 -2.68 -2.71
CA GLU A 649 94.87 -3.18 -3.78
C GLU A 649 94.36 -2.92 -5.21
N ILE A 650 93.40 -1.99 -5.35
CA ILE A 650 92.77 -1.61 -6.62
C ILE A 650 93.76 -0.84 -7.49
N ILE A 651 94.53 0.03 -6.87
CA ILE A 651 95.62 0.75 -7.50
C ILE A 651 96.96 0.21 -7.01
N THR A 652 97.95 0.28 -7.90
CA THR A 652 99.35 0.08 -7.56
C THR A 652 100.16 1.25 -8.10
N GLY A 653 101.31 1.51 -7.48
CA GLY A 653 102.31 2.44 -8.01
C GLY A 653 103.03 1.86 -9.22
N PHE A 654 103.96 2.65 -9.73
CA PHE A 654 104.93 2.21 -10.72
C PHE A 654 106.06 1.42 -10.04
N PRO A 655 106.86 0.65 -10.81
CA PRO A 655 107.96 -0.15 -10.24
C PRO A 655 109.00 0.64 -9.44
N ASP A 656 109.09 1.95 -9.65
CA ASP A 656 109.96 2.88 -8.89
C ASP A 656 109.32 3.36 -7.56
N GLY A 657 108.17 2.79 -7.18
CA GLY A 657 107.45 3.13 -5.96
C GLY A 657 106.60 4.41 -6.06
N THR A 658 106.56 5.10 -7.20
CA THR A 658 105.79 6.34 -7.36
C THR A 658 104.34 6.10 -7.78
N PHE A 659 103.41 7.00 -7.44
CA PHE A 659 102.04 6.99 -7.92
C PHE A 659 101.87 7.71 -9.27
N ARG A 660 102.63 8.79 -9.50
CA ARG A 660 102.60 9.69 -10.67
C ARG A 660 101.21 10.30 -10.90
N SER A 661 100.75 11.08 -9.92
CA SER A 661 99.40 11.68 -9.87
C SER A 661 98.98 12.43 -11.14
N ASN A 662 99.92 13.17 -11.75
CA ASN A 662 99.70 14.00 -12.94
C ASN A 662 99.89 13.26 -14.28
N GLN A 663 100.26 11.97 -14.27
CA GLN A 663 100.38 11.19 -15.49
C GLN A 663 98.99 10.78 -16.00
N THR A 664 98.76 10.88 -17.32
CA THR A 664 97.52 10.41 -17.94
C THR A 664 97.32 8.90 -17.78
N VAL A 665 96.10 8.47 -17.47
CA VAL A 665 95.72 7.06 -17.35
C VAL A 665 95.54 6.44 -18.72
N THR A 666 96.23 5.34 -19.00
CA THR A 666 96.01 4.57 -20.23
C THR A 666 94.79 3.67 -20.13
N ARG A 667 94.20 3.28 -21.27
CA ARG A 667 93.07 2.35 -21.33
C ARG A 667 93.35 1.01 -20.66
N ALA A 668 94.57 0.49 -20.78
CA ALA A 668 94.99 -0.73 -20.08
C ALA A 668 95.04 -0.54 -18.55
N GLN A 669 95.53 0.60 -18.07
CA GLN A 669 95.57 0.91 -16.63
C GLN A 669 94.15 1.07 -16.06
N ALA A 670 93.24 1.74 -16.77
CA ALA A 670 91.85 1.85 -16.36
C ALA A 670 91.15 0.48 -16.28
N ALA A 671 91.39 -0.41 -17.25
CA ALA A 671 90.85 -1.77 -17.22
C ALA A 671 91.33 -2.57 -16.00
N ILE A 672 92.61 -2.45 -15.64
CA ILE A 672 93.16 -3.08 -14.42
C ILE A 672 92.48 -2.51 -13.17
N MET A 673 92.36 -1.18 -13.04
CA MET A 673 91.76 -0.55 -11.87
C MET A 673 90.28 -0.95 -11.71
N ILE A 674 89.49 -0.92 -12.79
CA ILE A 674 88.09 -1.35 -12.78
C ILE A 674 87.99 -2.85 -12.45
N GLY A 675 88.79 -3.68 -13.11
CA GLY A 675 88.75 -5.12 -12.90
C GLY A 675 89.11 -5.52 -11.48
N LYS A 676 90.10 -4.85 -10.85
CA LYS A 676 90.41 -5.06 -9.44
C LYS A 676 89.31 -4.57 -8.51
N ALA A 677 88.70 -3.41 -8.79
CA ALA A 677 87.59 -2.89 -8.00
C ALA A 677 86.38 -3.86 -7.99
N LEU A 678 86.11 -4.50 -9.13
CA LEU A 678 85.02 -5.46 -9.30
C LEU A 678 85.44 -6.92 -9.07
N LYS A 679 86.70 -7.16 -8.65
CA LYS A 679 87.27 -8.49 -8.41
C LYS A 679 87.19 -9.46 -9.59
N PHE A 680 87.37 -8.96 -10.81
CA PHE A 680 87.49 -9.78 -12.01
C PHE A 680 88.76 -10.64 -12.01
N ASP A 681 88.69 -11.77 -12.72
CA ASP A 681 89.87 -12.59 -12.98
C ASP A 681 90.84 -11.86 -13.93
N GLY A 682 91.98 -11.46 -13.37
CA GLY A 682 93.05 -10.75 -14.08
C GLY A 682 94.04 -11.66 -14.81
N THR A 683 93.86 -12.98 -14.78
CA THR A 683 94.79 -13.96 -15.35
C THR A 683 95.04 -13.66 -16.84
N PRO A 684 96.30 -13.45 -17.28
CA PRO A 684 96.59 -13.09 -18.68
C PRO A 684 96.06 -14.12 -19.67
N ARG A 685 95.27 -13.66 -20.65
CA ARG A 685 94.64 -14.50 -21.68
C ARG A 685 94.43 -13.73 -22.98
N ASN A 686 94.23 -14.45 -24.08
CA ASN A 686 93.99 -13.82 -25.37
C ASN A 686 92.68 -13.03 -25.34
N THR A 687 92.72 -11.81 -25.88
CA THR A 687 91.53 -10.96 -26.01
C THR A 687 90.94 -11.07 -27.41
N ILE A 688 89.74 -10.51 -27.60
CA ILE A 688 89.14 -10.36 -28.94
C ILE A 688 89.85 -9.30 -29.81
N PHE A 689 90.79 -8.54 -29.25
CA PHE A 689 91.45 -7.41 -29.92
C PHE A 689 92.79 -7.82 -30.53
N LYS A 690 93.03 -7.35 -31.76
CA LYS A 690 94.22 -7.73 -32.55
C LYS A 690 95.55 -7.25 -31.94
N ASP A 691 95.52 -6.18 -31.16
CA ASP A 691 96.67 -5.50 -30.57
C ASP A 691 96.89 -5.84 -29.08
N VAL A 692 96.11 -6.76 -28.50
CA VAL A 692 96.26 -7.21 -27.10
C VAL A 692 96.20 -8.73 -26.99
N GLY A 693 97.37 -9.36 -27.02
CA GLY A 693 97.54 -10.80 -26.77
C GLY A 693 97.78 -11.15 -25.30
N ALA A 694 97.78 -12.45 -24.98
CA ALA A 694 97.98 -12.97 -23.62
C ALA A 694 99.31 -12.57 -22.96
N SER A 695 100.29 -12.08 -23.71
CA SER A 695 101.57 -11.59 -23.17
C SER A 695 101.45 -10.24 -22.45
N SER A 696 100.36 -9.48 -22.66
CA SER A 696 100.11 -8.23 -21.94
C SER A 696 99.62 -8.49 -20.52
N LYS A 697 100.22 -7.83 -19.53
CA LYS A 697 99.79 -7.89 -18.11
C LYS A 697 98.37 -7.38 -17.88
N ALA A 698 97.80 -6.60 -18.80
CA ALA A 698 96.44 -6.11 -18.72
C ALA A 698 95.43 -7.01 -19.43
N SER A 699 95.88 -8.03 -20.19
CA SER A 699 95.03 -8.80 -21.11
C SER A 699 93.85 -9.50 -20.42
N GLY A 700 94.06 -10.08 -19.24
CA GLY A 700 93.00 -10.72 -18.45
C GLY A 700 91.90 -9.74 -18.03
N TYR A 701 92.29 -8.60 -17.45
CA TYR A 701 91.35 -7.56 -17.04
C TYR A 701 90.66 -6.87 -18.23
N ILE A 702 91.36 -6.70 -19.36
CA ILE A 702 90.77 -6.18 -20.60
C ILE A 702 89.71 -7.15 -21.13
N ALA A 703 90.00 -8.45 -21.16
CA ALA A 703 89.04 -9.47 -21.59
C ALA A 703 87.80 -9.46 -20.68
N ALA A 704 87.99 -9.53 -19.35
CA ALA A 704 86.89 -9.55 -18.39
C ALA A 704 86.02 -8.28 -18.45
N ALA A 705 86.63 -7.10 -18.49
CA ALA A 705 85.87 -5.84 -18.59
C ALA A 705 85.14 -5.69 -19.94
N THR A 706 85.60 -6.38 -21.00
CA THR A 706 84.92 -6.40 -22.29
C THR A 706 83.74 -7.37 -22.29
N GLU A 707 83.89 -8.55 -21.66
CA GLU A 707 82.82 -9.54 -21.48
C GLU A 707 81.66 -8.97 -20.66
N GLU A 708 81.97 -8.20 -19.61
CA GLU A 708 80.98 -7.48 -18.80
C GLU A 708 80.42 -6.22 -19.50
N GLY A 709 80.86 -5.94 -20.73
CA GLY A 709 80.37 -4.82 -21.54
C GLY A 709 80.77 -3.43 -21.04
N ILE A 710 81.67 -3.35 -20.07
CA ILE A 710 82.11 -2.11 -19.40
C ILE A 710 83.01 -1.31 -20.34
N ILE A 711 84.00 -1.98 -20.96
CA ILE A 711 84.93 -1.36 -21.92
C ILE A 711 84.73 -1.99 -23.30
N THR A 712 84.84 -1.18 -24.35
CA THR A 712 84.78 -1.63 -25.74
C THR A 712 86.04 -1.21 -26.51
N GLY A 713 86.34 -1.96 -27.58
CA GLY A 713 87.39 -1.60 -28.54
C GLY A 713 86.88 -0.70 -29.67
N TYR A 714 87.77 -0.44 -30.63
CA TYR A 714 87.49 0.37 -31.80
C TYR A 714 86.92 -0.47 -32.95
N PRO A 715 86.16 0.14 -33.89
CA PRO A 715 85.57 -0.59 -35.02
C PRO A 715 86.57 -1.35 -35.92
N ASP A 716 87.86 -0.99 -35.87
CA ASP A 716 88.94 -1.65 -36.60
C ASP A 716 89.41 -2.98 -35.96
N GLY A 717 88.83 -3.34 -34.81
CA GLY A 717 89.16 -4.54 -34.05
C GLY A 717 90.36 -4.37 -33.10
N THR A 718 90.79 -3.15 -32.81
CA THR A 718 91.87 -2.83 -31.85
C THR A 718 91.34 -2.32 -30.52
N PHE A 719 92.10 -2.48 -29.44
CA PHE A 719 91.81 -1.92 -28.11
C PHE A 719 92.55 -0.61 -27.84
N ARG A 720 93.74 -0.45 -28.39
CA ARG A 720 94.70 0.65 -28.17
C ARG A 720 95.06 0.80 -26.69
N PRO A 721 95.80 -0.15 -26.09
CA PRO A 721 96.03 -0.24 -24.64
C PRO A 721 96.74 0.99 -24.04
N ASP A 722 97.62 1.63 -24.81
CA ASP A 722 98.41 2.78 -24.37
C ASP A 722 97.75 4.13 -24.63
N ALA A 723 96.61 4.15 -25.33
CA ALA A 723 95.88 5.39 -25.55
C ALA A 723 95.31 5.92 -24.22
N PRO A 724 95.35 7.25 -23.99
CA PRO A 724 94.80 7.85 -22.78
C PRO A 724 93.28 7.73 -22.73
N VAL A 725 92.72 7.62 -21.53
CA VAL A 725 91.27 7.61 -21.29
C VAL A 725 90.77 9.05 -21.13
N THR A 726 89.70 9.41 -21.83
CA THR A 726 89.05 10.72 -21.67
C THR A 726 88.04 10.74 -20.51
N ARG A 727 87.68 11.92 -20.00
CA ARG A 727 86.63 12.06 -18.96
C ARG A 727 85.29 11.44 -19.37
N GLY A 728 84.89 11.60 -20.63
CA GLY A 728 83.66 10.99 -21.16
C GLY A 728 83.74 9.46 -21.19
N GLN A 729 84.90 8.90 -21.54
CA GLN A 729 85.11 7.44 -21.48
C GLN A 729 85.10 6.90 -20.06
N MET A 730 85.72 7.61 -19.10
CA MET A 730 85.65 7.27 -17.68
C MET A 730 84.21 7.25 -17.17
N ALA A 731 83.39 8.24 -17.55
CA ALA A 731 81.97 8.26 -17.17
C ALA A 731 81.24 6.99 -17.64
N ILE A 732 81.47 6.58 -18.89
CA ILE A 732 80.91 5.34 -19.45
C ILE A 732 81.37 4.13 -18.64
N PHE A 733 82.67 4.05 -18.35
CA PHE A 733 83.23 2.92 -17.62
C PHE A 733 82.63 2.79 -16.22
N LEU A 734 82.56 3.88 -15.44
CA LEU A 734 82.03 3.83 -14.08
C LEU A 734 80.52 3.58 -14.06
N ALA A 735 79.75 4.26 -14.92
CA ALA A 735 78.30 4.06 -14.98
C ALA A 735 77.93 2.60 -15.28
N LYS A 736 78.71 1.94 -16.15
CA LYS A 736 78.53 0.52 -16.48
C LYS A 736 79.07 -0.40 -15.39
N ALA A 737 80.29 -0.15 -14.91
CA ALA A 737 80.94 -0.96 -13.88
C ALA A 737 80.09 -1.08 -12.61
N PHE A 738 79.48 0.02 -12.19
CA PHE A 738 78.67 0.10 -10.98
C PHE A 738 77.16 0.04 -11.24
N LYS A 739 76.76 -0.27 -12.48
CA LYS A 739 75.36 -0.47 -12.91
C LYS A 739 74.42 0.66 -12.47
N LEU A 740 74.89 1.91 -12.61
CA LEU A 740 74.13 3.08 -12.18
C LEU A 740 72.84 3.24 -13.01
N THR A 741 71.73 3.46 -12.31
CA THR A 741 70.38 3.55 -12.90
C THR A 741 69.76 4.93 -12.79
N GLU A 742 70.01 5.65 -11.70
CA GLU A 742 69.46 6.99 -11.47
C GLU A 742 70.09 8.02 -12.40
N GLU A 743 69.32 9.05 -12.77
CA GLU A 743 69.75 10.07 -13.72
C GLU A 743 69.47 11.48 -13.19
N ALA A 744 70.45 12.36 -13.32
CA ALA A 744 70.33 13.78 -13.03
C ALA A 744 70.37 14.59 -14.33
N SER A 745 69.83 15.81 -14.31
CA SER A 745 69.89 16.70 -15.47
C SER A 745 71.31 17.21 -15.71
N VAL A 746 71.80 17.11 -16.96
CA VAL A 746 73.11 17.65 -17.34
C VAL A 746 72.98 19.15 -17.60
N THR A 747 73.74 19.95 -16.85
CA THR A 747 73.79 21.43 -17.00
C THR A 747 75.10 21.93 -17.62
N PHE A 748 75.96 21.01 -18.10
CA PHE A 748 77.27 21.36 -18.64
C PHE A 748 77.21 21.91 -20.07
N ASN A 749 77.84 23.06 -20.30
CA ASN A 749 77.77 23.77 -21.57
C ASN A 749 78.50 23.06 -22.73
N ASP A 750 79.42 22.16 -22.41
CA ASP A 750 80.28 21.44 -23.37
C ASP A 750 79.87 19.97 -23.58
N VAL A 751 78.70 19.56 -23.07
CA VAL A 751 78.18 18.20 -23.23
C VAL A 751 76.92 18.21 -24.08
N SER A 752 77.04 17.71 -25.32
CA SER A 752 75.90 17.54 -26.23
C SER A 752 75.05 16.32 -25.87
N THR A 753 73.72 16.44 -25.97
CA THR A 753 72.75 15.32 -25.79
C THR A 753 72.98 14.16 -26.75
N GLY A 754 73.62 14.40 -27.90
CA GLY A 754 74.01 13.37 -28.87
C GLY A 754 75.37 12.71 -28.58
N SER A 755 76.09 13.11 -27.53
CA SER A 755 77.39 12.53 -27.16
C SER A 755 77.23 11.11 -26.63
N LYS A 756 78.13 10.20 -27.02
CA LYS A 756 78.16 8.80 -26.56
C LYS A 756 78.29 8.65 -25.03
N SER A 757 78.76 9.69 -24.34
CA SER A 757 78.92 9.70 -22.87
C SER A 757 77.78 10.41 -22.13
N TYR A 758 76.81 11.00 -22.84
CA TYR A 758 75.75 11.82 -22.23
C TYR A 758 74.97 11.08 -21.15
N ASP A 759 74.47 9.88 -21.45
CA ASP A 759 73.69 9.09 -20.49
C ASP A 759 74.52 8.67 -19.28
N SER A 760 75.78 8.31 -19.50
CA SER A 760 76.68 7.95 -18.41
C SER A 760 77.01 9.15 -17.53
N ILE A 761 77.10 10.37 -18.10
CA ILE A 761 77.32 11.61 -17.34
C ILE A 761 76.11 11.91 -16.43
N LYS A 762 74.87 11.74 -16.89
CA LYS A 762 73.66 11.87 -16.05
C LYS A 762 73.73 10.98 -14.80
N LYS A 763 74.22 9.76 -15.00
CA LYS A 763 74.27 8.72 -13.95
C LYS A 763 75.33 8.99 -12.90
N ILE A 764 76.53 9.37 -13.32
CA ILE A 764 77.58 9.73 -12.37
C ILE A 764 77.31 11.09 -11.68
N LEU A 765 76.47 11.95 -12.25
CA LEU A 765 75.95 13.14 -11.57
C LEU A 765 74.93 12.78 -10.49
N ALA A 766 73.95 11.94 -10.81
CA ALA A 766 72.93 11.48 -9.85
C ALA A 766 73.57 10.74 -8.67
N ASP A 767 74.55 9.88 -8.97
CA ASP A 767 75.27 9.12 -7.95
C ASP A 767 76.36 9.95 -7.24
N ARG A 768 76.40 11.28 -7.45
CA ARG A 768 77.31 12.21 -6.76
C ARG A 768 78.79 11.82 -6.88
N ILE A 769 79.19 11.30 -8.04
CA ILE A 769 80.59 10.97 -8.36
C ILE A 769 81.33 12.22 -8.84
N THR A 770 80.62 13.18 -9.46
CA THR A 770 81.18 14.42 -9.99
C THR A 770 80.20 15.59 -9.84
N THR A 771 80.71 16.81 -9.70
CA THR A 771 79.95 18.06 -9.89
C THR A 771 80.37 18.82 -11.16
N GLY A 772 81.40 18.34 -11.87
CA GLY A 772 82.01 19.03 -13.02
C GLY A 772 83.04 20.06 -12.59
N TYR A 773 83.34 21.01 -13.47
CA TYR A 773 84.25 22.12 -13.17
C TYR A 773 83.45 23.37 -12.75
N PRO A 774 84.03 24.25 -11.91
CA PRO A 774 83.38 25.48 -11.48
C PRO A 774 82.95 26.42 -12.62
N ASP A 775 83.53 26.28 -13.80
CA ASP A 775 83.18 27.03 -15.02
C ASP A 775 81.95 26.48 -15.76
N GLY A 776 81.27 25.48 -15.19
CA GLY A 776 80.08 24.85 -15.78
C GLY A 776 80.40 23.88 -16.93
N THR A 777 81.64 23.38 -17.01
CA THR A 777 82.05 22.39 -18.02
C THR A 777 82.29 21.00 -17.43
N PHE A 778 82.18 19.95 -18.25
CA PHE A 778 82.55 18.57 -17.89
C PHE A 778 83.88 18.13 -18.53
N ARG A 779 84.19 18.67 -19.70
CA ARG A 779 85.37 18.41 -20.53
C ARG A 779 85.46 16.95 -20.99
N PRO A 780 84.45 16.42 -21.71
CA PRO A 780 84.35 14.98 -22.02
C PRO A 780 85.50 14.45 -22.88
N ASP A 781 86.12 15.28 -23.71
CA ASP A 781 87.22 14.89 -24.59
C ASP A 781 88.61 15.06 -23.95
N GLN A 782 88.69 15.66 -22.76
CA GLN A 782 89.94 15.84 -22.04
C GLN A 782 90.46 14.51 -21.48
N SER A 783 91.74 14.19 -21.72
CA SER A 783 92.41 13.04 -21.11
C SER A 783 92.52 13.18 -19.58
N LEU A 784 92.26 12.10 -18.86
CA LEU A 784 92.30 12.05 -17.40
C LEU A 784 93.69 11.68 -16.87
N ILE A 785 94.09 12.37 -15.81
CA ILE A 785 95.27 12.01 -15.00
C ILE A 785 94.92 10.94 -13.95
N ARG A 786 95.94 10.22 -13.47
CA ARG A 786 95.79 9.11 -12.50
C ARG A 786 95.09 9.52 -11.22
N ALA A 787 95.38 10.70 -10.69
CA ALA A 787 94.74 11.17 -9.48
C ALA A 787 93.23 11.40 -9.66
N ASP A 788 92.82 12.01 -10.77
CA ASP A 788 91.40 12.27 -11.05
C ASP A 788 90.62 10.97 -11.25
N PHE A 789 91.17 10.02 -12.02
CA PHE A 789 90.51 8.72 -12.22
C PHE A 789 90.36 7.95 -10.91
N SER A 790 91.38 7.99 -10.03
CA SER A 790 91.31 7.41 -8.69
C SER A 790 90.23 8.07 -7.84
N ALA A 791 90.10 9.40 -7.87
CA ALA A 791 89.04 10.09 -7.13
C ALA A 791 87.63 9.66 -7.60
N PHE A 792 87.39 9.58 -8.90
CA PHE A 792 86.10 9.11 -9.41
C PHE A 792 85.82 7.65 -9.06
N MET A 793 86.84 6.79 -9.12
CA MET A 793 86.71 5.38 -8.74
C MET A 793 86.38 5.22 -7.24
N ALA A 794 87.05 5.96 -6.36
CA ALA A 794 86.78 5.91 -4.92
C ALA A 794 85.35 6.36 -4.59
N ARG A 795 84.86 7.41 -5.26
CA ARG A 795 83.48 7.90 -5.13
C ARG A 795 82.43 6.91 -5.58
N ALA A 796 82.70 6.18 -6.65
CA ALA A 796 81.83 5.11 -7.11
C ALA A 796 81.80 3.91 -6.14
N LEU A 797 82.86 3.74 -5.34
CA LEU A 797 83.02 2.60 -4.43
C LEU A 797 82.59 2.86 -2.98
N ALA A 798 82.59 4.11 -2.53
CA ALA A 798 82.23 4.44 -1.15
C ALA A 798 81.54 5.81 -1.04
N GLU A 799 80.47 5.81 -0.27
CA GLU A 799 79.59 6.97 -0.05
C GLU A 799 80.33 8.15 0.59
N GLU A 800 81.31 7.87 1.45
CA GLU A 800 82.11 8.88 2.16
C GLU A 800 82.91 9.82 1.25
N PHE A 801 83.23 9.38 0.03
CA PHE A 801 83.98 10.21 -0.93
C PHE A 801 83.07 10.98 -1.89
N LYS A 802 81.79 10.60 -2.01
CA LYS A 802 80.85 11.21 -2.95
C LYS A 802 80.72 12.72 -2.68
N VAL A 803 80.61 13.49 -3.76
CA VAL A 803 80.51 14.95 -3.66
C VAL A 803 79.17 15.35 -3.04
N LYS A 804 79.20 16.40 -2.22
CA LYS A 804 78.00 16.92 -1.56
C LYS A 804 77.23 17.87 -2.46
#